data_AF-A0A7C3TSA7-F1
#
_entry.id   AF-A0A7C3TSA7-F1
#
_cell.length_a   1.000
_cell.length_b   1.000
_cell.length_c   1.000
_cell.angle_alpha   90.00
_cell.angle_beta   90.00
_cell.angle_gamma   90.00
#
_symmetry.space_group_name_H-M   'P 1'
#
loop_
_entity.id
_entity.type
_entity.pdbx_description
1 polymer ?
#
loop_
_entity_poly.entity_id
_entity_poly.type
_entity_poly.pdbx_seq_one_letter_code
_entity_poly.pdbx_strand_id
1 'polypeptide(L)'
;MTRTMYAAMLCFAVCLNGRLTAGEADQPFDPRQLPLFTEGKTYLGKYETGLYPGGVNVMPEAHRQAGLRMARLIRPLDREGRPDDANGRIVAVVKGHSNTTLYFNALAALLKERQAQVNDKFVLVVGSVAGQQLPEILRLEGPVWEKSARHIERAGCTARQVQVLFLHTTFNGPGNPSGKGPPPPPFPQSMQKMQRDVATVLAHCVKIYPNLRIAYLTTDALRHYTGMEPHVWREAFAIKWLIESQIRGEEGTAFEESPSRARVLPWLCWGPYIWDNTWTRDRFRDGVHPNPETCAAVAMQFWKHLQNDPIARPWLLRQTPPATAPAKTAAPIVLIPENPAPSPASPPTAPVAPQAAPAPAPGSTAASAPSGDNWPMSGANPRRTSWVPTAVRGALRPVWYRPVEAYIPQETQVIGARGKVYVSSARGLYALDARTGELVWRFDTELPIGNAPTIDGQVCYAGGMDRRLYALDADTGRLLWSFDGAMAGYRTNPLVVDGKVIAGNRDGNVYAVGAHGTPNQGRLVWSFKTDGPVLNSAAYADGAVFFASNDCHGYAVDVSSGRLLWKSERLPSHGFHSWWPVVYRDWVIFCGMPNYADGPMSPHYLRLEQNDLFPAENDRGHELGPRGSVPGAWPKGSVTMDVSKAALHFGEKPWRRFFFVLGRKDGRELVLDIDGKKGYAPITLHWKHTHCPPPMVHPSGVVYEKCMYLGRANKEGSFTFMPRSITFGWEVNPATGSRHVQIAGRSKAADEPGALSGAGNVIYEVVCCDREGEWYAIDAGPIERGGRGAMGLLWSYGNGLEKQCPGYDAMWLYLENRGMSGLWGFYRGPDGVYHNHGHQNPLIPFNGMLFTIKSNCVIAFGSSGEPARKLDIIRPGKPVVAPPPARPVEYLKQRLAEEVQKILDAGHLQPGYFCAGQFIARFDHMSPYFQVPAETFYVLARALPHLPANQQQALREYLKKEFAERSPLEVALYGWDGAPRTWAEYPPEAVAMMQRVKDSPMAGGRWMWPFPPHNVYGAYKYAQAGLCDAKELLRTARAKLEVPPRMPEPMLLEHVWQLNMYIAGYEGFLGLQRLAGQKEDPEILKSLEYLRRLWVEKVDFRSPWCDASGKRVREFHKHRINIARCFIWMTPELGQYLRQHARDKVERGLKVLNDAAPYWFNAAFEGTMGEGNLQPLYDLWLLQGKALVLGEGRAELDKYLDVPVFARGDLYYLLNLITTIEGDGR
;
A
#
# COMPACT_ATOMS: atom_id res chain seq x y z
N MET A 1 3.61 -45.82 -55.88
CA MET A 1 3.01 -44.46 -55.93
C MET A 1 3.49 -43.64 -54.74
N THR A 2 3.46 -42.30 -54.83
CA THR A 2 3.58 -41.33 -53.69
C THR A 2 4.69 -41.63 -52.67
N ARG A 3 5.94 -41.16 -52.82
CA ARG A 3 6.42 -39.77 -53.01
C ARG A 3 6.20 -38.81 -51.82
N THR A 4 6.26 -39.31 -50.58
CA THR A 4 6.33 -38.47 -49.36
C THR A 4 7.22 -39.08 -48.25
N MET A 5 8.46 -39.46 -48.58
CA MET A 5 9.41 -40.08 -47.63
C MET A 5 10.80 -39.40 -47.62
N TYR A 6 10.87 -38.11 -47.95
CA TYR A 6 12.14 -37.37 -48.10
C TYR A 6 12.20 -36.00 -47.42
N ALA A 7 11.21 -35.66 -46.57
CA ALA A 7 11.18 -34.37 -45.84
C ALA A 7 11.68 -34.45 -44.39
N ALA A 8 11.81 -35.65 -43.81
CA ALA A 8 12.13 -35.84 -42.40
C ALA A 8 13.64 -35.84 -42.05
N MET A 9 14.52 -35.77 -43.06
CA MET A 9 15.98 -35.97 -42.87
C MET A 9 16.88 -34.81 -43.33
N LEU A 10 16.31 -33.64 -43.67
CA LEU A 10 17.08 -32.46 -44.10
C LEU A 10 16.99 -31.22 -43.18
N CYS A 11 16.37 -31.33 -42.00
CA CYS A 11 16.43 -30.26 -40.98
C CYS A 11 17.58 -30.44 -39.97
N PHE A 12 18.43 -31.47 -40.12
CA PHE A 12 19.52 -31.78 -39.17
C PHE A 12 20.91 -31.28 -39.61
N ALA A 13 21.03 -30.54 -40.72
CA ALA A 13 22.33 -30.20 -41.33
C ALA A 13 22.52 -28.74 -41.79
N VAL A 14 21.57 -27.82 -41.57
CA VAL A 14 21.71 -26.39 -41.96
C VAL A 14 21.57 -25.42 -40.76
N CYS A 15 21.51 -25.95 -39.52
CA CYS A 15 21.66 -25.14 -38.30
C CYS A 15 23.14 -24.93 -37.88
N LEU A 16 24.09 -25.31 -38.75
CA LEU A 16 25.53 -25.12 -38.60
C LEU A 16 26.04 -24.10 -39.61
N ASN A 17 25.75 -22.81 -39.35
CA ASN A 17 26.49 -21.59 -39.74
C ASN A 17 25.57 -20.35 -39.70
N GLY A 18 24.91 -20.14 -38.57
CA GLY A 18 23.95 -19.04 -38.39
C GLY A 18 23.31 -19.00 -37.00
N ARG A 19 24.07 -19.29 -35.94
CA ARG A 19 23.58 -19.14 -34.57
C ARG A 19 23.41 -17.65 -34.26
N LEU A 20 22.18 -17.13 -34.36
CA LEU A 20 21.75 -16.08 -33.44
C LEU A 20 21.33 -16.79 -32.14
N THR A 21 22.24 -16.81 -31.18
CA THR A 21 22.00 -17.35 -29.85
C THR A 21 20.91 -16.54 -29.13
N ALA A 22 19.94 -17.22 -28.51
CA ALA A 22 18.99 -16.60 -27.58
C ALA A 22 19.70 -16.24 -26.25
N GLY A 23 20.66 -15.33 -26.34
CA GLY A 23 21.63 -14.98 -25.29
C GLY A 23 22.26 -13.60 -25.51
N GLU A 24 21.51 -12.67 -26.10
CA GLU A 24 21.90 -11.26 -26.31
C GLU A 24 20.71 -10.31 -25.98
N ALA A 25 20.01 -10.57 -24.87
CA ALA A 25 18.88 -9.74 -24.41
C ALA A 25 19.26 -8.71 -23.33
N ASP A 26 20.51 -8.70 -22.87
CA ASP A 26 21.07 -7.75 -21.88
C ASP A 26 22.47 -7.23 -22.32
N GLN A 27 22.64 -6.98 -23.62
CA GLN A 27 23.72 -6.10 -24.11
C GLN A 27 23.18 -4.65 -24.11
N PRO A 28 23.90 -3.66 -23.56
CA PRO A 28 23.49 -2.27 -23.67
C PRO A 28 23.54 -1.83 -25.14
N PHE A 29 22.37 -1.77 -25.76
CA PHE A 29 22.23 -1.27 -27.12
C PHE A 29 22.60 0.22 -27.16
N ASP A 30 23.64 0.57 -27.91
CA ASP A 30 24.04 1.95 -28.12
C ASP A 30 23.30 2.52 -29.34
N PRO A 31 22.36 3.48 -29.18
CA PRO A 31 21.58 4.02 -30.29
C PRO A 31 22.44 4.69 -31.37
N ARG A 32 23.69 5.06 -31.07
CA ARG A 32 24.67 5.56 -32.05
C ARG A 32 25.10 4.51 -33.08
N GLN A 33 24.85 3.22 -32.81
CA GLN A 33 25.14 2.12 -33.74
C GLN A 33 24.07 1.94 -34.83
N LEU A 34 22.83 2.42 -34.62
CA LEU A 34 21.85 2.48 -35.70
C LEU A 34 22.04 3.76 -36.53
N PRO A 35 22.24 3.66 -37.85
CA PRO A 35 22.19 4.83 -38.72
C PRO A 35 20.79 5.45 -38.69
N LEU A 36 20.67 6.73 -39.03
CA LEU A 36 19.36 7.33 -39.28
C LEU A 36 18.69 6.57 -40.43
N PHE A 37 17.38 6.31 -40.33
CA PHE A 37 16.63 5.62 -41.39
C PHE A 37 16.66 6.38 -42.73
N THR A 38 17.10 7.65 -42.72
CA THR A 38 17.31 8.48 -43.91
C THR A 38 18.68 8.29 -44.58
N GLU A 39 19.54 7.37 -44.15
CA GLU A 39 20.91 7.21 -44.72
C GLU A 39 20.99 6.32 -45.96
N GLY A 40 19.89 5.73 -46.44
CA GLY A 40 19.90 4.89 -47.65
C GLY A 40 20.67 3.56 -47.53
N LYS A 41 20.95 3.13 -46.29
CA LYS A 41 21.71 1.90 -45.97
C LYS A 41 20.82 0.67 -45.96
N THR A 42 21.39 -0.52 -46.07
CA THR A 42 20.65 -1.79 -45.89
C THR A 42 20.68 -2.27 -44.44
N TYR A 43 19.51 -2.49 -43.85
CA TYR A 43 19.35 -3.15 -42.57
C TYR A 43 19.36 -4.68 -42.76
N LEU A 44 20.12 -5.38 -41.92
CA LEU A 44 20.37 -6.84 -42.02
C LEU A 44 20.80 -7.30 -43.43
N GLY A 45 21.51 -6.44 -44.17
CA GLY A 45 21.97 -6.70 -45.54
C GLY A 45 20.88 -6.89 -46.60
N LYS A 46 19.59 -6.72 -46.24
CA LYS A 46 18.46 -7.11 -47.10
C LYS A 46 17.35 -6.05 -47.21
N TYR A 47 17.17 -5.21 -46.20
CA TYR A 47 16.04 -4.28 -46.13
C TYR A 47 16.54 -2.84 -46.26
N GLU A 48 16.27 -2.23 -47.41
CA GLU A 48 16.64 -0.86 -47.75
C GLU A 48 15.99 0.16 -46.79
N THR A 49 16.79 0.99 -46.12
CA THR A 49 16.32 2.19 -45.40
C THR A 49 16.23 3.38 -46.36
N GLY A 50 15.50 4.42 -45.98
CA GLY A 50 15.19 5.58 -46.81
C GLY A 50 13.69 5.73 -47.00
N LEU A 51 13.16 6.96 -46.94
CA LEU A 51 11.71 7.18 -46.81
C LEU A 51 10.87 6.69 -48.01
N TYR A 52 11.46 6.59 -49.20
CA TYR A 52 10.80 6.23 -50.46
C TYR A 52 11.57 5.11 -51.22
N PRO A 53 11.00 4.49 -52.28
CA PRO A 53 11.66 3.41 -53.03
C PRO A 53 13.05 3.80 -53.56
N GLY A 54 14.02 2.87 -53.50
CA GLY A 54 15.38 3.10 -53.99
C GLY A 54 16.28 3.83 -52.99
N GLY A 55 15.94 3.77 -51.71
CA GLY A 55 16.75 4.28 -50.59
C GLY A 55 16.75 5.79 -50.42
N VAL A 56 15.94 6.51 -51.21
CA VAL A 56 15.92 7.97 -51.22
C VAL A 56 14.93 8.55 -50.22
N ASN A 57 15.21 9.77 -49.74
CA ASN A 57 14.30 10.54 -48.89
C ASN A 57 13.46 11.56 -49.68
N VAL A 58 13.65 11.61 -51.00
CA VAL A 58 12.91 12.48 -51.91
C VAL A 58 11.69 11.72 -52.43
N MET A 59 10.51 12.30 -52.26
CA MET A 59 9.26 11.75 -52.78
C MET A 59 9.35 11.61 -54.32
N PRO A 60 9.11 10.40 -54.90
CA PRO A 60 9.14 10.18 -56.34
C PRO A 60 8.17 11.10 -57.07
N GLU A 61 8.58 11.61 -58.23
CA GLU A 61 7.84 12.70 -58.89
C GLU A 61 6.41 12.32 -59.29
N ALA A 62 6.19 11.08 -59.75
CA ALA A 62 4.84 10.59 -60.03
C ALA A 62 3.92 10.60 -58.78
N HIS A 63 4.47 10.26 -57.60
CA HIS A 63 3.74 10.30 -56.33
C HIS A 63 3.52 11.74 -55.86
N ARG A 64 4.52 12.62 -56.04
CA ARG A 64 4.41 14.07 -55.78
C ARG A 64 3.30 14.70 -56.62
N GLN A 65 3.24 14.39 -57.92
CA GLN A 65 2.18 14.89 -58.80
C GLN A 65 0.79 14.36 -58.39
N ALA A 66 0.69 13.12 -57.91
CA ALA A 66 -0.54 12.61 -57.31
C ALA A 66 -0.93 13.35 -56.02
N GLY A 67 0.04 13.63 -55.13
CA GLY A 67 -0.15 14.48 -53.95
C GLY A 67 -0.63 15.88 -54.31
N LEU A 68 -0.06 16.50 -55.36
CA LEU A 68 -0.48 17.81 -55.84
C LEU A 68 -1.92 17.80 -56.38
N ARG A 69 -2.35 16.71 -57.05
CA ARG A 69 -3.77 16.54 -57.42
C ARG A 69 -4.66 16.46 -56.18
N MET A 70 -4.27 15.69 -55.16
CA MET A 70 -5.07 15.57 -53.93
C MET A 70 -5.10 16.86 -53.11
N ALA A 71 -4.00 17.62 -53.07
CA ALA A 71 -3.94 18.92 -52.41
C ALA A 71 -4.85 19.97 -53.07
N ARG A 72 -5.02 19.94 -54.40
CA ARG A 72 -6.00 20.78 -55.12
C ARG A 72 -7.45 20.47 -54.77
N LEU A 73 -7.73 19.27 -54.22
CA LEU A 73 -9.06 18.90 -53.72
C LEU A 73 -9.30 19.33 -52.27
N ILE A 74 -8.27 19.82 -51.56
CA ILE A 74 -8.40 20.33 -50.20
C ILE A 74 -8.78 21.82 -50.27
N ARG A 75 -10.01 22.14 -49.87
CA ARG A 75 -10.55 23.51 -49.85
C ARG A 75 -11.52 23.69 -48.69
N PRO A 76 -11.94 24.92 -48.36
CA PRO A 76 -12.89 25.14 -47.28
C PRO A 76 -14.23 24.45 -47.58
N LEU A 77 -14.74 23.64 -46.64
CA LEU A 77 -16.01 22.91 -46.75
C LEU A 77 -17.04 23.39 -45.73
N ASP A 78 -18.31 23.44 -46.11
CA ASP A 78 -19.45 23.64 -45.21
C ASP A 78 -19.67 22.44 -44.27
N ARG A 79 -20.64 22.53 -43.35
CA ARG A 79 -20.90 21.48 -42.36
C ARG A 79 -21.41 20.17 -42.99
N GLU A 80 -21.99 20.25 -44.18
CA GLU A 80 -22.50 19.13 -44.97
C GLU A 80 -21.39 18.45 -45.81
N GLY A 81 -20.20 19.06 -45.88
CA GLY A 81 -19.03 18.59 -46.62
C GLY A 81 -18.98 19.02 -48.08
N ARG A 82 -19.75 20.04 -48.46
CA ARG A 82 -19.74 20.69 -49.79
C ARG A 82 -18.76 21.87 -49.78
N PRO A 83 -18.23 22.32 -50.94
CA PRO A 83 -17.33 23.45 -50.97
C PRO A 83 -18.01 24.80 -50.64
N ASP A 84 -17.41 25.57 -49.75
CA ASP A 84 -17.80 26.94 -49.38
C ASP A 84 -16.54 27.74 -49.03
N ASP A 85 -15.98 28.47 -50.00
CA ASP A 85 -14.73 29.22 -49.79
C ASP A 85 -14.90 30.44 -48.85
N ALA A 86 -16.13 30.89 -48.62
CA ALA A 86 -16.43 32.05 -47.78
C ALA A 86 -16.47 31.68 -46.29
N ASN A 87 -17.28 30.67 -45.92
CA ASN A 87 -17.55 30.30 -44.52
C ASN A 87 -17.10 28.88 -44.15
N GLY A 88 -16.69 28.07 -45.12
CA GLY A 88 -16.24 26.70 -44.92
C GLY A 88 -14.89 26.59 -44.20
N ARG A 89 -14.49 25.35 -43.90
CA ARG A 89 -13.28 25.03 -43.12
C ARG A 89 -12.48 23.89 -43.71
N ILE A 90 -11.17 23.94 -43.51
CA ILE A 90 -10.19 22.90 -43.83
C ILE A 90 -9.80 22.22 -42.51
N VAL A 91 -10.34 21.04 -42.24
CA VAL A 91 -10.16 20.36 -40.94
C VAL A 91 -9.12 19.24 -41.06
N ALA A 92 -8.08 19.31 -40.23
CA ALA A 92 -7.10 18.27 -40.02
C ALA A 92 -7.32 17.58 -38.67
N VAL A 93 -7.33 16.25 -38.64
CA VAL A 93 -7.46 15.47 -37.39
C VAL A 93 -6.13 14.77 -37.06
N VAL A 94 -5.78 14.69 -35.78
CA VAL A 94 -4.60 13.97 -35.29
C VAL A 94 -5.04 12.70 -34.55
N LYS A 95 -4.43 11.55 -34.86
CA LYS A 95 -4.64 10.29 -34.13
C LYS A 95 -3.29 9.70 -33.69
N GLY A 96 -3.27 9.13 -32.49
CA GLY A 96 -2.06 8.59 -31.87
C GLY A 96 -2.12 8.53 -30.35
N HIS A 97 -0.97 8.23 -29.74
CA HIS A 97 -0.82 7.99 -28.30
C HIS A 97 -0.41 9.27 -27.52
N SER A 98 0.19 9.08 -26.33
CA SER A 98 0.62 10.15 -25.43
C SER A 98 1.65 11.10 -26.05
N ASN A 99 2.72 10.59 -26.65
CA ASN A 99 3.73 11.42 -27.33
C ASN A 99 3.12 12.22 -28.48
N THR A 100 2.24 11.61 -29.27
CA THR A 100 1.44 12.31 -30.28
C THR A 100 0.63 13.46 -29.69
N THR A 101 0.03 13.30 -28.50
CA THR A 101 -0.69 14.38 -27.81
C THR A 101 0.27 15.52 -27.44
N LEU A 102 1.47 15.20 -26.94
CA LEU A 102 2.48 16.18 -26.55
C LEU A 102 3.03 16.97 -27.75
N TYR A 103 3.44 16.28 -28.82
CA TYR A 103 3.97 16.92 -30.03
C TYR A 103 2.93 17.80 -30.72
N PHE A 104 1.69 17.33 -30.87
CA PHE A 104 0.65 18.10 -31.56
C PHE A 104 0.02 19.19 -30.70
N ASN A 105 0.10 19.12 -29.37
CA ASN A 105 -0.19 20.28 -28.51
C ASN A 105 0.88 21.37 -28.64
N ALA A 106 2.16 21.00 -28.75
CA ALA A 106 3.24 21.97 -29.02
C ALA A 106 3.15 22.55 -30.44
N LEU A 107 2.83 21.74 -31.44
CA LEU A 107 2.56 22.22 -32.81
C LEU A 107 1.33 23.14 -32.87
N ALA A 108 0.27 22.82 -32.12
CA ALA A 108 -0.88 23.70 -31.96
C ALA A 108 -0.45 25.08 -31.43
N ALA A 109 0.28 25.14 -30.32
CA ALA A 109 0.79 26.41 -29.78
C ALA A 109 1.61 27.20 -30.82
N LEU A 110 2.54 26.54 -31.51
CA LEU A 110 3.37 27.15 -32.57
C LEU A 110 2.54 27.66 -33.76
N LEU A 111 1.48 26.95 -34.16
CA LEU A 111 0.56 27.40 -35.20
C LEU A 111 -0.26 28.62 -34.76
N LYS A 112 -0.59 28.74 -33.46
CA LYS A 112 -1.24 29.91 -32.87
C LYS A 112 -0.33 31.14 -32.94
N GLU A 113 0.93 31.00 -32.53
CA GLU A 113 1.94 32.05 -32.63
C GLU A 113 2.15 32.49 -34.09
N ARG A 114 2.05 31.55 -35.03
CA ARG A 114 2.21 31.78 -36.48
C ARG A 114 0.90 31.99 -37.22
N GLN A 115 -0.20 32.32 -36.54
CA GLN A 115 -1.53 32.44 -37.17
C GLN A 115 -1.58 33.42 -38.36
N ALA A 116 -0.72 34.44 -38.39
CA ALA A 116 -0.58 35.36 -39.52
C ALA A 116 -0.03 34.70 -40.81
N GLN A 117 0.65 33.55 -40.69
CA GLN A 117 1.21 32.76 -41.81
C GLN A 117 0.28 31.59 -42.20
N VAL A 118 -0.59 31.16 -41.27
CA VAL A 118 -1.51 30.01 -41.43
C VAL A 118 -2.83 30.47 -42.07
N ASN A 119 -3.38 29.64 -42.98
CA ASN A 119 -4.66 29.84 -43.63
C ASN A 119 -5.80 29.99 -42.59
N ASP A 120 -6.62 31.04 -42.70
CA ASP A 120 -7.71 31.31 -41.76
C ASP A 120 -8.86 30.29 -41.87
N LYS A 121 -8.92 29.46 -42.92
CA LYS A 121 -9.90 28.37 -42.97
C LYS A 121 -9.40 27.10 -42.29
N PHE A 122 -8.15 27.04 -41.84
CA PHE A 122 -7.53 25.84 -41.27
C PHE A 122 -7.88 25.59 -39.79
N VAL A 123 -8.21 24.34 -39.46
CA VAL A 123 -8.52 23.88 -38.09
C VAL A 123 -7.77 22.58 -37.79
N LEU A 124 -6.90 22.59 -36.78
CA LEU A 124 -6.20 21.40 -36.30
C LEU A 124 -6.89 20.81 -35.06
N VAL A 125 -7.32 19.56 -35.17
CA VAL A 125 -8.07 18.84 -34.14
C VAL A 125 -7.21 17.72 -33.52
N VAL A 126 -6.71 17.94 -32.31
CA VAL A 126 -5.87 16.96 -31.59
C VAL A 126 -6.75 15.87 -30.94
N GLY A 127 -6.96 14.77 -31.67
CA GLY A 127 -7.74 13.59 -31.26
C GLY A 127 -6.93 12.48 -30.59
N SER A 128 -5.61 12.60 -30.49
CA SER A 128 -4.71 11.64 -29.82
C SER A 128 -4.98 11.53 -28.30
N VAL A 129 -4.71 10.35 -27.73
CA VAL A 129 -5.05 10.00 -26.35
C VAL A 129 -3.92 9.18 -25.72
N ALA A 130 -3.55 9.48 -24.48
CA ALA A 130 -2.54 8.72 -23.76
C ALA A 130 -2.90 7.22 -23.66
N GLY A 131 -1.92 6.34 -23.90
CA GLY A 131 -2.11 4.89 -23.86
C GLY A 131 -2.86 4.26 -25.05
N GLN A 132 -3.25 5.02 -26.08
CA GLN A 132 -3.85 4.48 -27.30
C GLN A 132 -2.77 4.25 -28.38
N GLN A 133 -2.04 3.14 -28.31
CA GLN A 133 -1.07 2.73 -29.34
C GLN A 133 -1.80 2.03 -30.50
N LEU A 134 -1.07 1.55 -31.52
CA LEU A 134 -1.70 0.99 -32.71
C LEU A 134 -2.70 -0.15 -32.41
N PRO A 135 -2.44 -1.12 -31.51
CA PRO A 135 -3.39 -2.19 -31.22
C PRO A 135 -4.70 -1.71 -30.56
N GLU A 136 -4.66 -0.60 -29.83
CA GLU A 136 -5.85 0.04 -29.27
C GLU A 136 -6.59 0.87 -30.33
N ILE A 137 -5.87 1.63 -31.18
CA ILE A 137 -6.45 2.38 -32.30
C ILE A 137 -7.12 1.43 -33.32
N LEU A 138 -6.52 0.25 -33.55
CA LEU A 138 -6.98 -0.79 -34.48
C LEU A 138 -8.33 -1.42 -34.09
N ARG A 139 -8.85 -1.17 -32.88
CA ARG A 139 -10.22 -1.55 -32.50
C ARG A 139 -11.28 -0.76 -33.26
N LEU A 140 -10.90 0.36 -33.88
CA LEU A 140 -11.76 1.27 -34.65
C LEU A 140 -12.89 1.94 -33.85
N GLU A 141 -12.87 1.78 -32.52
CA GLU A 141 -13.82 2.36 -31.56
C GLU A 141 -13.10 2.76 -30.25
N GLY A 142 -13.77 3.50 -29.38
CA GLY A 142 -13.24 3.89 -28.06
C GLY A 142 -12.43 5.21 -28.06
N PRO A 143 -11.55 5.42 -27.05
CA PRO A 143 -11.15 6.77 -26.60
C PRO A 143 -10.57 7.70 -27.66
N VAL A 144 -9.70 7.20 -28.54
CA VAL A 144 -9.08 8.01 -29.62
C VAL A 144 -10.09 8.42 -30.70
N TRP A 145 -11.09 7.58 -30.96
CA TRP A 145 -12.14 7.82 -31.96
C TRP A 145 -13.18 8.79 -31.41
N GLU A 146 -13.65 8.56 -30.18
CA GLU A 146 -14.55 9.47 -29.48
C GLU A 146 -13.93 10.85 -29.23
N LYS A 147 -12.65 10.92 -28.82
CA LYS A 147 -11.99 12.22 -28.60
C LYS A 147 -11.87 12.99 -29.92
N SER A 148 -11.55 12.30 -31.02
CA SER A 148 -11.58 12.91 -32.35
C SER A 148 -12.97 13.49 -32.66
N ALA A 149 -14.04 12.71 -32.48
CA ALA A 149 -15.42 13.16 -32.74
C ALA A 149 -15.81 14.37 -31.87
N ARG A 150 -15.63 14.28 -30.55
CA ARG A 150 -15.92 15.38 -29.61
C ARG A 150 -15.10 16.64 -29.89
N HIS A 151 -13.84 16.50 -30.32
CA HIS A 151 -12.98 17.65 -30.61
C HIS A 151 -13.32 18.29 -31.97
N ILE A 152 -13.75 17.50 -32.98
CA ILE A 152 -14.31 18.02 -34.24
C ILE A 152 -15.56 18.87 -33.93
N GLU A 153 -16.48 18.32 -33.12
CA GLU A 153 -17.72 19.00 -32.74
C GLU A 153 -17.44 20.27 -31.92
N ARG A 154 -16.60 20.20 -30.87
CA ARG A 154 -16.18 21.36 -30.07
C ARG A 154 -15.49 22.46 -30.88
N ALA A 155 -14.79 22.10 -31.96
CA ALA A 155 -14.22 23.09 -32.85
C ALA A 155 -15.29 23.85 -33.65
N GLY A 156 -16.53 23.38 -33.68
CA GLY A 156 -17.62 23.88 -34.54
C GLY A 156 -17.63 23.23 -35.93
N CYS A 157 -16.98 22.07 -36.08
CA CYS A 157 -16.84 21.35 -37.35
C CYS A 157 -17.67 20.06 -37.38
N THR A 158 -17.68 19.36 -38.51
CA THR A 158 -18.27 18.02 -38.69
C THR A 158 -17.25 17.03 -39.25
N ALA A 159 -17.53 15.73 -39.12
CA ALA A 159 -16.69 14.68 -39.72
C ALA A 159 -16.58 14.79 -41.25
N ARG A 160 -17.56 15.43 -41.90
CA ARG A 160 -17.58 15.67 -43.36
C ARG A 160 -16.63 16.80 -43.80
N GLN A 161 -16.16 17.64 -42.88
CA GLN A 161 -15.17 18.70 -43.16
C GLN A 161 -13.71 18.22 -43.01
N VAL A 162 -13.49 17.02 -42.47
CA VAL A 162 -12.15 16.44 -42.27
C VAL A 162 -11.55 16.04 -43.62
N GLN A 163 -10.42 16.66 -43.95
CA GLN A 163 -9.72 16.53 -45.23
C GLN A 163 -8.27 16.05 -45.10
N VAL A 164 -7.66 16.22 -43.92
CA VAL A 164 -6.28 15.81 -43.62
C VAL A 164 -6.23 14.98 -42.34
N LEU A 165 -5.38 13.95 -42.33
CA LEU A 165 -5.09 13.12 -41.15
C LEU A 165 -3.59 13.18 -40.82
N PHE A 166 -3.26 13.42 -39.56
CA PHE A 166 -1.95 13.12 -39.00
C PHE A 166 -2.05 11.85 -38.17
N LEU A 167 -1.43 10.76 -38.64
CA LEU A 167 -1.37 9.50 -37.92
C LEU A 167 0.07 9.25 -37.45
N HIS A 168 0.26 9.39 -36.14
CA HIS A 168 1.52 9.10 -35.47
C HIS A 168 1.23 8.01 -34.44
N THR A 169 1.77 6.81 -34.66
CA THR A 169 1.49 5.66 -33.80
C THR A 169 2.68 4.70 -33.74
N THR A 170 2.61 3.77 -32.79
CA THR A 170 3.67 2.83 -32.42
C THR A 170 3.02 1.47 -32.12
N PHE A 171 3.77 0.38 -32.24
CA PHE A 171 3.28 -0.95 -31.87
C PHE A 171 3.44 -1.20 -30.36
N ASN A 172 2.62 -2.09 -29.77
CA ASN A 172 2.88 -2.59 -28.41
C ASN A 172 4.16 -3.44 -28.43
N GLY A 173 5.25 -2.91 -27.87
CA GLY A 173 6.47 -3.68 -27.61
C GLY A 173 6.43 -4.40 -26.25
N PRO A 174 7.16 -5.53 -26.08
CA PRO A 174 7.42 -6.14 -24.76
C PRO A 174 7.80 -5.11 -23.68
N GLY A 175 6.95 -4.94 -22.66
CA GLY A 175 7.19 -4.01 -21.55
C GLY A 175 6.18 -2.86 -21.42
N ASN A 176 5.23 -2.69 -22.36
CA ASN A 176 4.09 -1.81 -22.11
C ASN A 176 3.15 -2.44 -21.04
N PRO A 177 2.78 -1.76 -19.93
CA PRO A 177 1.94 -2.32 -18.86
C PRO A 177 0.53 -2.79 -19.29
N SER A 178 0.08 -2.47 -20.51
CA SER A 178 -1.12 -3.03 -21.13
C SER A 178 -0.99 -4.50 -21.55
N GLY A 179 0.20 -5.10 -21.39
CA GLY A 179 0.66 -6.42 -21.88
C GLY A 179 -0.24 -7.64 -21.66
N LYS A 180 -1.38 -7.68 -22.35
CA LYS A 180 -2.22 -8.85 -22.60
C LYS A 180 -2.19 -9.21 -24.08
N GLY A 181 -1.01 -9.54 -24.59
CA GLY A 181 -0.80 -10.02 -25.95
C GLY A 181 0.54 -10.75 -26.07
N PRO A 182 0.67 -11.73 -26.97
CA PRO A 182 1.96 -12.36 -27.26
C PRO A 182 2.95 -11.30 -27.78
N PRO A 183 4.27 -11.49 -27.58
CA PRO A 183 5.27 -10.62 -28.17
C PRO A 183 5.10 -10.56 -29.69
N PRO A 184 5.31 -9.40 -30.33
CA PRO A 184 5.18 -9.28 -31.77
C PRO A 184 6.19 -10.19 -32.47
N PRO A 185 5.87 -10.73 -33.68
CA PRO A 185 6.79 -11.58 -34.43
C PRO A 185 8.16 -10.92 -34.67
N PRO A 186 9.22 -11.69 -34.95
CA PRO A 186 10.51 -11.10 -35.34
C PRO A 186 10.38 -10.19 -36.56
N PHE A 187 11.40 -9.37 -36.80
CA PHE A 187 11.49 -8.58 -38.03
C PHE A 187 11.84 -9.52 -39.22
N PRO A 188 11.20 -9.37 -40.40
CA PRO A 188 10.29 -8.30 -40.82
C PRO A 188 8.82 -8.49 -40.46
N GLN A 189 8.41 -9.67 -39.97
CA GLN A 189 7.01 -10.07 -39.85
C GLN A 189 6.17 -9.13 -38.96
N SER A 190 6.76 -8.58 -37.88
CA SER A 190 6.13 -7.54 -37.05
C SER A 190 5.84 -6.24 -37.81
N MET A 191 6.80 -5.75 -38.60
CA MET A 191 6.62 -4.52 -39.38
C MET A 191 5.65 -4.71 -40.55
N GLN A 192 5.64 -5.90 -41.17
CA GLN A 192 4.62 -6.28 -42.14
C GLN A 192 3.22 -6.38 -41.52
N LYS A 193 3.10 -6.76 -40.24
CA LYS A 193 1.83 -6.69 -39.51
C LYS A 193 1.43 -5.23 -39.26
N MET A 194 2.35 -4.40 -38.76
CA MET A 194 2.10 -2.97 -38.55
C MET A 194 1.65 -2.26 -39.83
N GLN A 195 2.24 -2.58 -40.98
CA GLN A 195 1.82 -2.08 -42.30
C GLN A 195 0.32 -2.35 -42.57
N ARG A 196 -0.15 -3.59 -42.35
CA ARG A 196 -1.56 -4.00 -42.53
C ARG A 196 -2.50 -3.38 -41.49
N ASP A 197 -2.06 -3.28 -40.25
CA ASP A 197 -2.83 -2.67 -39.16
C ASP A 197 -3.03 -1.16 -39.41
N VAL A 198 -1.97 -0.45 -39.84
CA VAL A 198 -2.04 0.98 -40.22
C VAL A 198 -2.95 1.19 -41.44
N ALA A 199 -2.85 0.35 -42.48
CA ALA A 199 -3.76 0.39 -43.62
C ALA A 199 -5.24 0.22 -43.21
N THR A 200 -5.51 -0.64 -42.24
CA THR A 200 -6.86 -0.89 -41.69
C THR A 200 -7.41 0.35 -40.98
N VAL A 201 -6.59 1.00 -40.14
CA VAL A 201 -6.93 2.28 -39.47
C VAL A 201 -7.20 3.39 -40.48
N LEU A 202 -6.39 3.47 -41.53
CA LEU A 202 -6.55 4.47 -42.61
C LEU A 202 -7.82 4.23 -43.43
N ALA A 203 -8.13 2.98 -43.78
CA ALA A 203 -9.36 2.63 -44.49
C ALA A 203 -10.62 2.94 -43.65
N HIS A 204 -10.58 2.72 -42.34
CA HIS A 204 -11.65 3.17 -41.45
C HIS A 204 -11.76 4.71 -41.40
N CYS A 205 -10.62 5.43 -41.39
CA CYS A 205 -10.65 6.89 -41.45
C CYS A 205 -11.33 7.42 -42.72
N VAL A 206 -11.15 6.79 -43.88
CA VAL A 206 -11.87 7.16 -45.13
C VAL A 206 -13.38 6.95 -45.00
N LYS A 207 -13.82 5.88 -44.32
CA LYS A 207 -15.25 5.59 -44.10
C LYS A 207 -15.92 6.64 -43.21
N ILE A 208 -15.26 7.08 -42.13
CA ILE A 208 -15.84 8.06 -41.18
C ILE A 208 -15.60 9.52 -41.58
N TYR A 209 -14.61 9.79 -42.43
CA TYR A 209 -14.27 11.12 -42.94
C TYR A 209 -14.34 11.11 -44.48
N PRO A 210 -15.53 11.25 -45.07
CA PRO A 210 -15.74 11.04 -46.52
C PRO A 210 -14.94 12.00 -47.40
N ASN A 211 -14.51 13.16 -46.89
CA ASN A 211 -13.67 14.11 -47.62
C ASN A 211 -12.16 14.01 -47.31
N LEU A 212 -11.70 13.02 -46.53
CA LEU A 212 -10.28 12.82 -46.21
C LEU A 212 -9.47 12.54 -47.48
N ARG A 213 -8.56 13.44 -47.88
CA ARG A 213 -7.72 13.30 -49.09
C ARG A 213 -6.30 12.85 -48.79
N ILE A 214 -5.70 13.36 -47.71
CA ILE A 214 -4.27 13.19 -47.42
C ILE A 214 -4.06 12.66 -45.99
N ALA A 215 -3.12 11.72 -45.82
CA ALA A 215 -2.59 11.35 -44.52
C ALA A 215 -1.06 11.47 -44.46
N TYR A 216 -0.59 12.19 -43.44
CA TYR A 216 0.82 12.27 -43.05
C TYR A 216 1.09 11.22 -41.98
N LEU A 217 2.05 10.34 -42.26
CA LEU A 217 2.49 9.26 -41.38
C LEU A 217 3.86 9.57 -40.77
N THR A 218 4.07 9.28 -39.49
CA THR A 218 5.40 9.36 -38.86
C THR A 218 5.57 8.33 -37.74
N THR A 219 6.82 7.98 -37.45
CA THR A 219 7.25 7.20 -36.28
C THR A 219 7.46 8.10 -35.07
N ASP A 220 7.60 7.52 -33.88
CA ASP A 220 8.05 8.28 -32.71
C ASP A 220 9.57 8.49 -32.72
N ALA A 221 10.06 9.36 -31.84
CA ALA A 221 11.47 9.60 -31.58
C ALA A 221 12.10 8.45 -30.76
N LEU A 222 13.42 8.56 -30.48
CA LEU A 222 14.15 7.67 -29.56
C LEU A 222 13.43 7.57 -28.20
N ARG A 223 13.45 6.41 -27.54
CA ARG A 223 12.82 6.19 -26.23
C ARG A 223 13.72 5.41 -25.26
N HIS A 224 14.38 6.14 -24.37
CA HIS A 224 15.41 5.70 -23.40
C HIS A 224 15.02 4.65 -22.35
N TYR A 225 13.76 4.20 -22.28
CA TYR A 225 13.29 3.34 -21.18
C TYR A 225 12.51 2.10 -21.64
N THR A 226 12.48 1.81 -22.94
CA THR A 226 11.67 0.68 -23.46
C THR A 226 12.41 -0.65 -23.50
N GLY A 227 13.74 -0.68 -23.36
CA GLY A 227 14.55 -1.91 -23.53
C GLY A 227 14.48 -2.51 -24.94
N MET A 228 13.88 -1.79 -25.89
CA MET A 228 13.59 -2.25 -27.26
C MET A 228 13.86 -1.14 -28.27
N GLU A 229 14.90 -0.35 -28.07
CA GLU A 229 15.17 0.83 -28.90
C GLU A 229 15.26 0.52 -30.41
N PRO A 230 15.78 -0.64 -30.87
CA PRO A 230 15.70 -1.04 -32.27
C PRO A 230 14.26 -1.26 -32.80
N HIS A 231 13.24 -1.44 -31.95
CA HIS A 231 11.85 -1.62 -32.37
C HIS A 231 11.27 -0.33 -32.96
N VAL A 232 11.32 0.79 -32.23
CA VAL A 232 10.70 2.06 -32.66
C VAL A 232 11.38 2.61 -33.92
N TRP A 233 12.69 2.44 -34.07
CA TRP A 233 13.39 2.74 -35.33
C TRP A 233 12.91 1.86 -36.50
N ARG A 234 12.66 0.55 -36.26
CA ARG A 234 12.15 -0.37 -37.30
C ARG A 234 10.72 -0.06 -37.74
N GLU A 235 9.90 0.66 -36.95
CA GLU A 235 8.54 1.08 -37.34
C GLU A 235 8.53 1.90 -38.64
N ALA A 236 9.67 2.53 -38.99
CA ALA A 236 9.83 3.25 -40.23
C ALA A 236 9.69 2.37 -41.49
N PHE A 237 10.06 1.08 -41.41
CA PHE A 237 9.84 0.12 -42.50
C PHE A 237 8.35 -0.10 -42.78
N ALA A 238 7.50 -0.15 -41.75
CA ALA A 238 6.07 -0.36 -41.92
C ALA A 238 5.40 0.81 -42.65
N ILE A 239 5.83 2.05 -42.37
CA ILE A 239 5.35 3.26 -43.05
C ILE A 239 5.90 3.32 -44.48
N LYS A 240 7.22 3.08 -44.68
CA LYS A 240 7.85 2.99 -46.00
C LYS A 240 7.08 2.02 -46.88
N TRP A 241 7.00 0.74 -46.50
CA TRP A 241 6.38 -0.29 -47.33
C TRP A 241 4.91 0.00 -47.67
N LEU A 242 4.13 0.62 -46.78
CA LEU A 242 2.75 1.02 -47.10
C LEU A 242 2.69 2.12 -48.19
N ILE A 243 3.57 3.12 -48.12
CA ILE A 243 3.69 4.17 -49.14
C ILE A 243 4.20 3.57 -50.46
N GLU A 244 5.16 2.64 -50.43
CA GLU A 244 5.63 1.96 -51.64
C GLU A 244 4.55 1.09 -52.29
N SER A 245 3.75 0.37 -51.50
CA SER A 245 2.59 -0.37 -51.98
C SER A 245 1.59 0.56 -52.70
N GLN A 246 1.37 1.76 -52.16
CA GLN A 246 0.53 2.77 -52.82
C GLN A 246 1.15 3.32 -54.11
N ILE A 247 2.47 3.54 -54.15
CA ILE A 247 3.20 3.96 -55.36
C ILE A 247 3.15 2.88 -56.45
N ARG A 248 3.24 1.60 -56.08
CA ARG A 248 3.09 0.45 -56.99
C ARG A 248 1.62 0.19 -57.40
N GLY A 249 0.66 0.91 -56.81
CA GLY A 249 -0.77 0.80 -57.13
C GLY A 249 -1.46 -0.48 -56.63
N GLU A 250 -0.86 -1.16 -55.64
CA GLU A 250 -1.28 -2.47 -55.11
C GLU A 250 -2.76 -2.50 -54.69
N GLU A 251 -3.32 -3.71 -54.60
CA GLU A 251 -4.71 -3.90 -54.19
C GLU A 251 -4.94 -3.35 -52.76
N GLY A 252 -6.09 -2.71 -52.54
CA GLY A 252 -6.42 -2.09 -51.26
C GLY A 252 -5.72 -0.75 -50.95
N THR A 253 -4.80 -0.23 -51.79
CA THR A 253 -4.11 1.05 -51.52
C THR A 253 -4.64 2.27 -52.30
N ALA A 254 -5.73 2.10 -53.06
CA ALA A 254 -6.29 3.12 -53.95
C ALA A 254 -6.69 4.41 -53.21
N PHE A 255 -6.23 5.56 -53.69
CA PHE A 255 -6.50 6.89 -53.10
C PHE A 255 -7.30 7.84 -54.00
N GLU A 256 -7.32 7.60 -55.31
CA GLU A 256 -8.22 8.25 -56.26
C GLU A 256 -9.44 7.35 -56.50
N GLU A 257 -10.61 7.95 -56.64
CA GLU A 257 -11.88 7.26 -56.91
C GLU A 257 -12.19 7.34 -58.41
N SER A 258 -12.51 6.20 -59.02
CA SER A 258 -12.90 6.11 -60.44
C SER A 258 -14.11 5.21 -60.62
N PRO A 259 -14.79 5.24 -61.79
CA PRO A 259 -15.93 4.34 -62.06
C PRO A 259 -15.63 2.84 -61.93
N SER A 260 -14.34 2.45 -61.98
CA SER A 260 -13.89 1.05 -61.87
C SER A 260 -13.11 0.74 -60.59
N ARG A 261 -12.79 1.74 -59.75
CA ARG A 261 -12.00 1.54 -58.52
C ARG A 261 -12.43 2.54 -57.43
N ALA A 262 -13.09 2.04 -56.40
CA ALA A 262 -13.42 2.82 -55.21
C ALA A 262 -12.15 3.20 -54.45
N ARG A 263 -12.14 4.39 -53.85
CA ARG A 263 -11.06 4.86 -52.97
C ARG A 263 -11.09 4.12 -51.63
N VAL A 264 -9.97 3.54 -51.24
CA VAL A 264 -9.82 2.72 -50.02
C VAL A 264 -9.02 3.44 -48.94
N LEU A 265 -7.94 4.13 -49.32
CA LEU A 265 -7.04 4.88 -48.43
C LEU A 265 -7.02 6.36 -48.84
N PRO A 266 -6.53 7.29 -47.98
CA PRO A 266 -6.09 8.59 -48.46
C PRO A 266 -4.76 8.46 -49.22
N TRP A 267 -4.34 9.53 -49.89
CA TRP A 267 -2.98 9.63 -50.42
C TRP A 267 -1.99 9.77 -49.26
N LEU A 268 -0.97 8.92 -49.24
CA LEU A 268 -0.07 8.72 -48.12
C LEU A 268 1.29 9.36 -48.38
N CYS A 269 1.77 10.09 -47.38
CA CYS A 269 3.10 10.67 -47.38
C CYS A 269 3.73 10.62 -45.98
N TRP A 270 5.05 10.76 -45.94
CA TRP A 270 5.76 10.97 -44.70
C TRP A 270 5.54 12.38 -44.16
N GLY A 271 5.27 12.49 -42.86
CA GLY A 271 5.58 13.71 -42.11
C GLY A 271 7.10 13.86 -41.87
N PRO A 272 7.53 14.72 -40.94
CA PRO A 272 8.94 14.72 -40.52
C PRO A 272 9.32 13.36 -39.93
N TYR A 273 10.52 12.86 -40.25
CA TYR A 273 11.13 11.75 -39.55
C TYR A 273 11.84 12.30 -38.31
N ILE A 274 11.26 12.08 -37.13
CA ILE A 274 11.61 12.78 -35.88
C ILE A 274 12.56 11.99 -34.97
N TRP A 275 13.09 10.87 -35.43
CA TRP A 275 14.06 10.05 -34.69
C TRP A 275 15.42 10.74 -34.67
N ASP A 276 16.00 10.83 -33.48
CA ASP A 276 17.32 11.41 -33.24
C ASP A 276 18.07 10.52 -32.25
N ASN A 277 19.12 9.86 -32.72
CA ASN A 277 19.96 8.97 -31.92
C ASN A 277 21.05 9.71 -31.11
N THR A 278 21.11 11.04 -31.19
CA THR A 278 21.98 11.88 -30.36
C THR A 278 21.29 12.32 -29.06
N TRP A 279 19.96 12.21 -28.97
CA TRP A 279 19.22 12.63 -27.78
C TRP A 279 19.54 11.74 -26.58
N THR A 280 19.93 12.37 -25.48
CA THR A 280 20.21 11.73 -24.19
C THR A 280 18.97 11.72 -23.27
N ARG A 281 19.08 11.04 -22.13
CA ARG A 281 17.97 10.70 -21.22
C ARG A 281 17.17 11.90 -20.71
N ASP A 282 17.82 13.06 -20.59
CA ASP A 282 17.31 14.37 -20.17
C ASP A 282 16.27 14.96 -21.13
N ARG A 283 16.30 14.58 -22.41
CA ARG A 283 15.31 14.97 -23.43
C ARG A 283 13.92 14.39 -23.13
N PHE A 284 13.79 13.50 -22.14
CA PHE A 284 12.58 12.77 -21.76
C PHE A 284 12.31 12.85 -20.25
N ARG A 285 11.07 13.18 -19.87
CA ARG A 285 10.65 13.34 -18.46
C ARG A 285 10.69 12.03 -17.67
N ASP A 286 10.26 10.94 -18.29
CA ASP A 286 10.23 9.60 -17.71
C ASP A 286 10.96 8.55 -18.57
N GLY A 287 11.52 8.95 -19.70
CA GLY A 287 12.28 8.09 -20.62
C GLY A 287 11.46 7.54 -21.79
N VAL A 288 10.16 7.83 -21.80
CA VAL A 288 9.26 7.59 -22.94
C VAL A 288 8.65 8.90 -23.42
N HIS A 289 8.24 9.78 -22.50
CA HIS A 289 7.59 11.03 -22.82
C HIS A 289 8.59 12.19 -22.94
N PRO A 290 8.60 12.93 -24.06
CA PRO A 290 9.51 14.06 -24.27
C PRO A 290 9.31 15.17 -23.22
N ASN A 291 10.39 15.89 -22.90
CA ASN A 291 10.35 17.10 -22.11
C ASN A 291 9.79 18.30 -22.95
N PRO A 292 9.46 19.46 -22.34
CA PRO A 292 8.88 20.59 -23.07
C PRO A 292 9.76 21.13 -24.22
N GLU A 293 11.08 21.17 -24.05
CA GLU A 293 12.03 21.61 -25.08
C GLU A 293 12.07 20.64 -26.27
N THR A 294 12.06 19.34 -25.98
CA THR A 294 11.97 18.27 -26.99
C THR A 294 10.63 18.33 -27.73
N CYS A 295 9.52 18.60 -27.04
CA CYS A 295 8.22 18.85 -27.68
C CYS A 295 8.27 20.06 -28.62
N ALA A 296 8.89 21.16 -28.20
CA ALA A 296 9.04 22.37 -29.02
C ALA A 296 9.94 22.13 -30.24
N ALA A 297 11.03 21.36 -30.08
CA ALA A 297 11.92 20.96 -31.17
C ALA A 297 11.17 20.11 -32.22
N VAL A 298 10.39 19.12 -31.80
CA VAL A 298 9.57 18.30 -32.71
C VAL A 298 8.46 19.12 -33.38
N ALA A 299 7.79 20.01 -32.64
CA ALA A 299 6.82 20.94 -33.23
C ALA A 299 7.45 21.83 -34.30
N MET A 300 8.69 22.30 -34.09
CA MET A 300 9.44 23.06 -35.07
C MET A 300 9.83 22.22 -36.30
N GLN A 301 10.12 20.92 -36.15
CA GLN A 301 10.34 20.01 -37.29
C GLN A 301 9.06 19.82 -38.11
N PHE A 302 7.90 19.62 -37.47
CA PHE A 302 6.60 19.56 -38.15
C PHE A 302 6.29 20.86 -38.89
N TRP A 303 6.49 22.01 -38.26
CA TRP A 303 6.31 23.31 -38.90
C TRP A 303 7.26 23.48 -40.10
N LYS A 304 8.56 23.19 -39.95
CA LYS A 304 9.55 23.27 -41.04
C LYS A 304 9.23 22.33 -42.20
N HIS A 305 8.73 21.13 -41.91
CA HIS A 305 8.30 20.18 -42.94
C HIS A 305 7.08 20.72 -43.70
N LEU A 306 6.00 21.04 -42.99
CA LEU A 306 4.73 21.45 -43.61
C LEU A 306 4.79 22.83 -44.28
N GLN A 307 5.59 23.78 -43.77
CA GLN A 307 5.75 25.08 -44.44
C GLN A 307 6.54 24.97 -45.76
N ASN A 308 7.34 23.91 -45.95
CA ASN A 308 8.20 23.70 -47.11
C ASN A 308 7.65 22.64 -48.09
N ASP A 309 6.77 21.76 -47.62
CA ASP A 309 6.11 20.74 -48.43
C ASP A 309 5.17 21.37 -49.47
N PRO A 310 5.41 21.20 -50.79
CA PRO A 310 4.53 21.73 -51.83
C PRO A 310 3.11 21.12 -51.81
N ILE A 311 2.92 20.00 -51.11
CA ILE A 311 1.59 19.40 -50.91
C ILE A 311 0.83 20.09 -49.77
N ALA A 312 1.51 20.45 -48.66
CA ALA A 312 0.90 21.11 -47.51
C ALA A 312 0.65 22.61 -47.72
N ARG A 313 1.62 23.32 -48.33
CA ARG A 313 1.58 24.79 -48.49
C ARG A 313 0.27 25.35 -49.07
N PRO A 314 -0.38 24.76 -50.09
CA PRO A 314 -1.58 25.33 -50.70
C PRO A 314 -2.77 25.49 -49.74
N TRP A 315 -2.96 24.54 -48.82
CA TRP A 315 -4.09 24.52 -47.89
C TRP A 315 -3.72 24.94 -46.46
N LEU A 316 -2.44 24.86 -46.06
CA LEU A 316 -1.98 25.24 -44.71
C LEU A 316 -1.59 26.72 -44.60
N LEU A 317 -0.95 27.30 -45.62
CA LEU A 317 -0.42 28.67 -45.55
C LEU A 317 -1.35 29.69 -46.21
N ARG A 318 -1.23 30.96 -45.81
CA ARG A 318 -1.88 32.07 -46.52
C ARG A 318 -1.20 32.33 -47.86
N GLN A 319 -1.99 32.39 -48.93
CA GLN A 319 -1.57 32.99 -50.20
C GLN A 319 -1.55 34.53 -50.03
N THR A 320 -0.60 35.25 -50.62
CA THR A 320 -0.23 36.65 -50.27
C THR A 320 0.20 37.42 -51.53
N PRO A 321 -0.03 38.75 -51.72
CA PRO A 321 -0.96 39.74 -51.11
C PRO A 321 -1.80 40.52 -52.19
N PRO A 322 -2.43 41.69 -51.91
CA PRO A 322 -1.71 42.98 -51.87
C PRO A 322 -2.08 43.89 -50.66
N ALA A 323 -1.46 45.07 -50.60
CA ALA A 323 -1.60 46.06 -49.54
C ALA A 323 -2.96 46.79 -49.51
N THR A 324 -3.14 47.64 -48.48
CA THR A 324 -4.27 48.59 -48.31
C THR A 324 -5.67 48.00 -48.07
N ALA A 325 -5.89 47.43 -46.88
CA ALA A 325 -7.20 47.43 -46.24
C ALA A 325 -7.05 47.43 -44.70
N PRO A 326 -7.83 48.22 -43.94
CA PRO A 326 -7.79 48.16 -42.48
C PRO A 326 -8.36 46.82 -41.99
N ALA A 327 -7.66 46.19 -41.04
CA ALA A 327 -7.94 44.83 -40.63
C ALA A 327 -9.30 44.67 -39.93
N LYS A 328 -10.29 44.10 -40.63
CA LYS A 328 -11.41 43.43 -39.96
C LYS A 328 -10.90 42.15 -39.27
N THR A 329 -11.37 41.91 -38.07
CA THR A 329 -10.92 40.84 -37.17
C THR A 329 -11.15 39.44 -37.76
N ALA A 330 -10.09 38.83 -38.29
CA ALA A 330 -10.09 37.43 -38.73
C ALA A 330 -9.80 36.49 -37.55
N ALA A 331 -10.83 35.85 -37.00
CA ALA A 331 -10.70 34.54 -36.38
C ALA A 331 -10.76 33.49 -37.50
N PRO A 332 -9.96 32.38 -37.49
CA PRO A 332 -9.68 31.53 -36.33
C PRO A 332 -8.27 30.87 -36.29
N ILE A 333 -7.96 30.19 -35.17
CA ILE A 333 -7.51 28.77 -35.14
C ILE A 333 -8.10 28.19 -33.85
N VAL A 334 -9.05 27.26 -33.93
CA VAL A 334 -9.57 26.62 -32.70
C VAL A 334 -8.64 25.50 -32.29
N LEU A 335 -7.77 25.83 -31.35
CA LEU A 335 -6.92 24.89 -30.64
C LEU A 335 -7.52 24.68 -29.24
N ILE A 336 -7.62 23.44 -28.79
CA ILE A 336 -8.03 23.11 -27.43
C ILE A 336 -6.83 22.49 -26.67
N PRO A 337 -5.80 23.27 -26.30
CA PRO A 337 -4.88 22.88 -25.25
C PRO A 337 -5.50 23.12 -23.86
N GLU A 338 -5.14 22.29 -22.88
CA GLU A 338 -5.29 22.65 -21.47
C GLU A 338 -4.27 23.76 -21.14
N ASN A 339 -4.69 24.87 -20.53
CA ASN A 339 -3.88 26.09 -20.46
C ASN A 339 -3.17 26.25 -19.09
N PRO A 340 -1.91 26.75 -19.04
CA PRO A 340 -1.16 27.01 -17.79
C PRO A 340 -1.31 28.46 -17.25
N ALA A 341 -0.64 28.76 -16.13
CA ALA A 341 -0.74 29.95 -15.24
C ALA A 341 0.29 31.10 -15.56
N PRO A 342 0.50 32.17 -14.73
CA PRO A 342 -0.38 33.09 -13.94
C PRO A 342 -0.02 34.63 -14.05
N SER A 343 -0.66 35.49 -13.21
CA SER A 343 -0.24 36.87 -12.73
C SER A 343 -0.48 38.14 -13.59
N PRO A 344 -0.42 39.39 -13.05
CA PRO A 344 -0.63 39.90 -11.66
C PRO A 344 -1.45 41.25 -11.54
N ALA A 345 -1.41 41.91 -10.35
CA ALA A 345 -1.85 43.29 -9.95
C ALA A 345 -3.31 43.42 -9.37
N SER A 346 -3.67 44.34 -8.45
CA SER A 346 -2.97 45.23 -7.47
C SER A 346 -4.02 45.87 -6.49
N PRO A 347 -3.66 46.62 -5.41
CA PRO A 347 -4.47 46.77 -4.19
C PRO A 347 -5.34 48.06 -4.12
N PRO A 348 -6.30 48.16 -3.18
CA PRO A 348 -6.05 48.72 -1.83
C PRO A 348 -6.69 47.84 -0.71
N THR A 349 -6.77 48.15 0.61
CA THR A 349 -6.45 49.34 1.45
C THR A 349 -5.99 48.89 2.87
N ALA A 350 -5.68 49.82 3.79
CA ALA A 350 -5.29 49.55 5.19
C ALA A 350 -6.47 49.71 6.21
N PRO A 351 -6.34 49.27 7.49
CA PRO A 351 -7.47 48.89 8.35
C PRO A 351 -7.87 49.89 9.45
N VAL A 352 -8.99 49.59 10.12
CA VAL A 352 -9.35 50.13 11.46
C VAL A 352 -9.44 48.97 12.44
N ALA A 353 -8.88 49.14 13.64
CA ALA A 353 -8.84 48.14 14.71
C ALA A 353 -9.75 48.53 15.89
N PRO A 354 -10.26 47.55 16.66
CA PRO A 354 -10.66 47.76 18.06
C PRO A 354 -9.76 46.98 19.04
N GLN A 355 -9.67 47.51 20.26
CA GLN A 355 -8.77 47.07 21.34
C GLN A 355 -9.26 45.83 22.10
N ALA A 356 -8.34 45.23 22.88
CA ALA A 356 -8.58 44.08 23.75
C ALA A 356 -8.78 44.46 25.23
N ALA A 357 -9.43 43.57 25.99
CA ALA A 357 -9.40 43.50 27.46
C ALA A 357 -9.95 42.13 27.93
N PRO A 358 -9.72 41.67 29.17
CA PRO A 358 -8.49 41.75 29.98
C PRO A 358 -8.02 40.35 30.47
N ALA A 359 -6.84 40.26 31.09
CA ALA A 359 -6.28 38.99 31.59
C ALA A 359 -6.55 38.73 33.10
N PRO A 360 -6.74 37.46 33.54
CA PRO A 360 -6.78 37.08 34.95
C PRO A 360 -5.38 36.80 35.55
N ALA A 361 -5.30 36.83 36.89
CA ALA A 361 -4.09 36.98 37.69
C ALA A 361 -3.22 35.70 37.88
N PRO A 362 -1.93 35.83 38.29
CA PRO A 362 -0.98 34.72 38.33
C PRO A 362 -1.03 33.93 39.66
N GLY A 363 -1.08 32.60 39.58
CA GLY A 363 -1.17 31.76 40.78
C GLY A 363 -1.24 30.24 40.52
N SER A 364 -0.66 29.76 39.43
CA SER A 364 -0.51 28.34 39.14
C SER A 364 0.70 28.14 38.24
N THR A 365 1.66 27.31 38.65
CA THR A 365 2.75 26.86 37.78
C THR A 365 2.18 25.90 36.75
N ALA A 366 1.63 26.45 35.67
CA ALA A 366 1.24 25.71 34.50
C ALA A 366 2.42 24.83 34.05
N ALA A 367 2.14 23.56 33.73
CA ALA A 367 3.12 22.64 33.17
C ALA A 367 3.81 23.33 31.97
N SER A 368 5.08 23.69 32.15
CA SER A 368 5.78 24.58 31.24
C SER A 368 5.87 23.96 29.85
N ALA A 369 5.62 24.77 28.82
CA ALA A 369 5.98 24.40 27.46
C ALA A 369 7.47 23.96 27.41
N PRO A 370 7.84 22.96 26.59
CA PRO A 370 9.19 22.44 26.56
C PRO A 370 10.21 23.56 26.32
N SER A 371 11.27 23.57 27.11
CA SER A 371 12.39 24.50 26.95
C SER A 371 13.19 24.14 25.70
N GLY A 372 13.09 24.99 24.67
CA GLY A 372 13.83 24.87 23.42
C GLY A 372 13.34 23.76 22.50
N ASP A 373 14.10 23.54 21.42
CA ASP A 373 13.75 22.73 20.24
C ASP A 373 13.68 21.21 20.48
N ASN A 374 13.52 20.75 21.73
CA ASN A 374 13.52 19.34 22.11
C ASN A 374 12.21 18.62 21.74
N TRP A 375 12.33 17.34 21.39
CA TRP A 375 11.23 16.37 21.27
C TRP A 375 11.47 15.20 22.26
N PRO A 376 11.32 15.43 23.59
CA PRO A 376 11.80 14.51 24.64
C PRO A 376 10.96 13.24 24.81
N MET A 377 9.75 13.19 24.26
CA MET A 377 8.83 12.05 24.38
C MET A 377 7.91 11.97 23.18
N SER A 378 7.26 10.83 23.00
CA SER A 378 6.33 10.62 21.89
C SER A 378 5.20 11.67 21.92
N GLY A 379 4.88 12.27 20.77
CA GLY A 379 3.95 13.41 20.70
C GLY A 379 4.51 14.73 21.26
N ALA A 380 5.83 14.87 21.33
CA ALA A 380 6.61 16.03 21.79
C ALA A 380 6.52 16.42 23.28
N ASN A 381 5.39 16.20 23.95
CA ASN A 381 5.13 16.70 25.31
C ASN A 381 4.08 15.84 26.05
N PRO A 382 3.85 16.06 27.37
CA PRO A 382 2.90 15.24 28.14
C PRO A 382 1.45 15.28 27.63
N ARG A 383 1.02 16.38 26.97
CA ARG A 383 -0.30 16.49 26.32
C ARG A 383 -0.36 15.80 24.95
N ARG A 384 0.79 15.34 24.46
CA ARG A 384 1.03 14.58 23.23
C ARG A 384 0.61 15.30 21.94
N THR A 385 0.76 16.63 21.88
CA THR A 385 0.25 17.46 20.77
C THR A 385 0.99 17.31 19.44
N SER A 386 2.11 16.58 19.39
CA SER A 386 2.97 16.42 18.21
C SER A 386 3.47 17.75 17.60
N TRP A 387 3.67 18.78 18.44
CA TRP A 387 4.06 20.12 18.01
C TRP A 387 5.14 20.74 18.93
N VAL A 388 6.07 21.51 18.34
CA VAL A 388 7.13 22.29 19.03
C VAL A 388 7.22 23.74 18.46
N PRO A 389 7.82 24.73 19.16
CA PRO A 389 7.79 26.12 18.67
C PRO A 389 8.63 26.41 17.41
N THR A 390 9.75 25.72 17.20
CA THR A 390 10.78 26.14 16.23
C THR A 390 10.73 25.34 14.93
N ALA A 391 10.29 26.00 13.85
CA ALA A 391 10.16 25.38 12.53
C ALA A 391 11.51 25.18 11.82
N VAL A 392 11.78 23.93 11.39
CA VAL A 392 12.85 23.60 10.44
C VAL A 392 12.34 23.82 9.01
N ARG A 393 13.07 24.57 8.18
CA ARG A 393 12.66 24.98 6.82
C ARG A 393 13.83 25.01 5.85
N GLY A 394 13.51 25.23 4.56
CA GLY A 394 14.47 25.52 3.50
C GLY A 394 14.63 24.36 2.52
N ALA A 395 15.75 24.36 1.79
CA ALA A 395 16.13 23.31 0.86
C ALA A 395 16.68 22.07 1.59
N LEU A 396 15.86 21.47 2.46
CA LEU A 396 16.24 20.35 3.31
C LEU A 396 16.58 19.11 2.46
N ARG A 397 17.73 18.51 2.74
CA ARG A 397 18.26 17.28 2.12
C ARG A 397 18.71 16.31 3.22
N PRO A 398 18.75 15.00 2.97
CA PRO A 398 19.38 14.08 3.92
C PRO A 398 20.84 14.48 4.17
N VAL A 399 21.22 14.61 5.44
CA VAL A 399 22.57 14.97 5.88
C VAL A 399 23.35 13.71 6.26
N TRP A 400 22.69 12.81 7.00
CA TRP A 400 23.20 11.49 7.32
C TRP A 400 22.06 10.47 7.38
N TYR A 401 22.39 9.21 7.16
CA TYR A 401 21.47 8.09 7.33
C TYR A 401 22.18 6.85 7.85
N ARG A 402 21.52 6.12 8.75
CA ARG A 402 22.09 4.99 9.48
C ARG A 402 21.16 3.78 9.54
N PRO A 403 21.48 2.70 8.81
CA PRO A 403 20.81 1.42 8.97
C PRO A 403 21.04 0.85 10.37
N VAL A 404 20.01 0.20 10.90
CA VAL A 404 20.08 -0.68 12.08
C VAL A 404 19.79 -2.10 11.59
N GLU A 405 20.47 -3.10 12.15
CA GLU A 405 20.26 -4.51 11.77
C GLU A 405 19.04 -5.11 12.48
N ALA A 406 18.87 -4.79 13.77
CA ALA A 406 17.68 -5.15 14.53
C ALA A 406 16.46 -4.38 14.04
N TYR A 407 15.32 -5.05 13.89
CA TYR A 407 14.06 -4.42 13.51
C TYR A 407 13.67 -3.28 14.47
N ILE A 408 13.35 -2.10 13.92
CA ILE A 408 12.74 -0.97 14.61
C ILE A 408 11.22 -1.06 14.39
N PRO A 409 10.41 -1.27 15.45
CA PRO A 409 8.95 -1.28 15.33
C PRO A 409 8.43 0.00 14.67
N GLN A 410 7.46 -0.10 13.76
CA GLN A 410 6.96 1.05 12.99
C GLN A 410 6.23 2.08 13.88
N GLU A 411 5.74 1.66 15.04
CA GLU A 411 5.20 2.52 16.09
C GLU A 411 6.27 3.33 16.87
N THR A 412 7.56 3.04 16.68
CA THR A 412 8.67 3.73 17.37
C THR A 412 8.96 5.08 16.74
N GLN A 413 8.50 6.16 17.39
CA GLN A 413 8.88 7.53 17.07
C GLN A 413 10.35 7.84 17.43
N VAL A 414 11.05 8.63 16.61
CA VAL A 414 12.38 9.16 16.98
C VAL A 414 12.21 10.18 18.10
N ILE A 415 12.99 10.05 19.17
CA ILE A 415 12.97 10.97 20.31
C ILE A 415 14.24 11.84 20.25
N GLY A 416 14.10 13.16 20.28
CA GLY A 416 15.20 14.11 20.13
C GLY A 416 15.41 14.94 21.40
N ALA A 417 16.52 14.73 22.11
CA ALA A 417 16.84 15.48 23.33
C ALA A 417 18.35 15.46 23.62
N ARG A 418 18.86 16.45 24.38
CA ARG A 418 20.27 16.48 24.85
C ARG A 418 21.33 16.34 23.74
N GLY A 419 21.05 16.89 22.56
CA GLY A 419 21.91 16.77 21.37
C GLY A 419 21.91 15.39 20.69
N LYS A 420 21.05 14.46 21.13
CA LYS A 420 20.99 13.07 20.67
C LYS A 420 19.61 12.73 20.13
N VAL A 421 19.55 11.68 19.29
CA VAL A 421 18.31 11.02 18.91
C VAL A 421 18.30 9.59 19.42
N TYR A 422 17.16 9.16 19.98
CA TYR A 422 16.99 7.87 20.64
C TYR A 422 15.96 7.02 19.88
N VAL A 423 16.29 5.75 19.63
CA VAL A 423 15.47 4.82 18.82
C VAL A 423 15.47 3.42 19.42
N SER A 424 14.29 2.94 19.79
CA SER A 424 14.03 1.57 20.27
C SER A 424 14.05 0.55 19.13
N SER A 425 14.32 -0.72 19.46
CA SER A 425 14.36 -1.82 18.51
C SER A 425 14.02 -3.15 19.17
N ALA A 426 13.87 -4.18 18.34
CA ALA A 426 13.70 -5.57 18.73
C ALA A 426 14.90 -6.18 19.49
N ARG A 427 16.04 -5.49 19.57
CA ARG A 427 17.26 -5.92 20.29
C ARG A 427 17.82 -4.88 21.27
N GLY A 428 17.04 -3.87 21.64
CA GLY A 428 17.47 -2.84 22.60
C GLY A 428 17.21 -1.42 22.13
N LEU A 429 17.91 -0.48 22.77
CA LEU A 429 17.78 0.96 22.56
C LEU A 429 19.11 1.59 22.13
N TYR A 430 19.06 2.49 21.15
CA TYR A 430 20.22 3.20 20.60
C TYR A 430 20.12 4.70 20.85
N ALA A 431 21.24 5.34 21.18
CA ALA A 431 21.38 6.80 21.17
C ALA A 431 22.44 7.22 20.15
N LEU A 432 22.04 8.08 19.21
CA LEU A 432 22.91 8.62 18.17
C LEU A 432 23.13 10.12 18.40
N ASP A 433 24.30 10.65 18.08
CA ASP A 433 24.50 12.11 18.01
C ASP A 433 23.59 12.66 16.90
N ALA A 434 22.79 13.68 17.22
CA ALA A 434 21.76 14.15 16.30
C ALA A 434 22.34 14.78 15.02
N ARG A 435 23.53 15.38 15.10
CA ARG A 435 24.16 16.12 13.99
C ARG A 435 24.99 15.21 13.08
N THR A 436 25.65 14.21 13.65
CA THR A 436 26.55 13.32 12.91
C THR A 436 25.94 11.95 12.64
N GLY A 437 24.98 11.49 13.45
CA GLY A 437 24.43 10.13 13.43
C GLY A 437 25.35 9.07 14.07
N GLU A 438 26.48 9.49 14.63
CA GLU A 438 27.44 8.59 15.28
C GLU A 438 26.83 7.93 16.53
N LEU A 439 27.24 6.70 16.82
CA LEU A 439 26.64 5.91 17.90
C LEU A 439 27.28 6.37 19.22
N VAL A 440 26.50 6.99 20.10
CA VAL A 440 26.98 7.45 21.40
C VAL A 440 26.98 6.27 22.38
N TRP A 441 25.85 5.56 22.46
CA TRP A 441 25.71 4.36 23.28
C TRP A 441 24.59 3.46 22.74
N ARG A 442 24.61 2.19 23.18
CA ARG A 442 23.50 1.25 22.99
C ARG A 442 23.24 0.46 24.28
N PHE A 443 21.99 0.07 24.48
CA PHE A 443 21.54 -0.78 25.57
C PHE A 443 20.91 -2.03 24.95
N ASP A 444 21.70 -3.08 24.76
CA ASP A 444 21.29 -4.31 24.08
C ASP A 444 20.40 -5.18 24.99
N THR A 445 19.27 -5.68 24.48
CA THR A 445 18.35 -6.57 25.20
C THR A 445 18.11 -7.87 24.44
N GLU A 446 17.76 -8.94 25.15
CA GLU A 446 17.41 -10.22 24.53
C GLU A 446 16.07 -10.13 23.78
N LEU A 447 15.12 -9.39 24.36
CA LEU A 447 13.73 -9.26 23.93
C LEU A 447 13.45 -7.79 23.53
N PRO A 448 12.44 -7.51 22.68
CA PRO A 448 12.20 -6.15 22.16
C PRO A 448 11.99 -5.07 23.22
N ILE A 449 12.50 -3.86 22.96
CA ILE A 449 11.98 -2.63 23.57
C ILE A 449 10.74 -2.23 22.76
N GLY A 450 9.56 -2.22 23.40
CA GLY A 450 8.28 -2.34 22.71
C GLY A 450 7.76 -1.06 22.04
N ASN A 451 8.28 0.11 22.41
CA ASN A 451 7.90 1.40 21.84
C ASN A 451 8.97 2.48 22.10
N ALA A 452 8.74 3.73 21.66
CA ALA A 452 9.72 4.80 21.84
C ALA A 452 9.95 5.19 23.32
N PRO A 453 11.17 5.65 23.68
CA PRO A 453 11.50 6.02 25.04
C PRO A 453 10.91 7.38 25.44
N THR A 454 11.14 7.80 26.68
CA THR A 454 10.98 9.18 27.15
C THR A 454 12.25 9.64 27.83
N ILE A 455 12.74 10.82 27.45
CA ILE A 455 13.88 11.49 28.05
C ILE A 455 13.36 12.56 29.02
N ASP A 456 13.73 12.46 30.29
CA ASP A 456 13.47 13.49 31.29
C ASP A 456 14.77 13.82 32.03
N GLY A 457 15.16 15.10 32.01
CA GLY A 457 16.43 15.58 32.55
C GLY A 457 17.67 14.88 31.96
N GLN A 458 18.26 13.97 32.74
CA GLN A 458 19.42 13.13 32.37
C GLN A 458 19.07 11.63 32.24
N VAL A 459 17.77 11.28 32.21
CA VAL A 459 17.32 9.88 32.29
C VAL A 459 16.45 9.52 31.10
N CYS A 460 16.69 8.33 30.57
CA CYS A 460 15.95 7.72 29.48
C CYS A 460 15.11 6.54 30.01
N TYR A 461 13.80 6.61 29.85
CA TYR A 461 12.85 5.60 30.30
C TYR A 461 12.28 4.82 29.12
N ALA A 462 12.24 3.49 29.21
CA ALA A 462 11.76 2.61 28.13
C ALA A 462 11.04 1.37 28.69
N GLY A 463 10.01 0.90 27.97
CA GLY A 463 9.30 -0.34 28.29
C GLY A 463 9.73 -1.49 27.38
N GLY A 464 10.02 -2.65 27.97
CA GLY A 464 10.40 -3.88 27.27
C GLY A 464 9.30 -4.93 27.23
N MET A 465 9.34 -5.77 26.19
CA MET A 465 8.51 -6.97 26.07
C MET A 465 8.91 -8.07 27.07
N ASP A 466 10.11 -7.95 27.65
CA ASP A 466 10.62 -8.70 28.81
C ASP A 466 9.93 -8.35 30.15
N ARG A 467 8.77 -7.68 30.09
CA ARG A 467 7.93 -7.28 31.23
C ARG A 467 8.56 -6.21 32.14
N ARG A 468 9.57 -5.47 31.67
CA ARG A 468 10.29 -4.45 32.46
C ARG A 468 10.07 -3.02 31.99
N LEU A 469 10.07 -2.09 32.95
CA LEU A 469 10.39 -0.67 32.71
C LEU A 469 11.84 -0.43 33.10
N TYR A 470 12.59 0.19 32.20
CA TYR A 470 13.98 0.56 32.38
C TYR A 470 14.12 2.06 32.61
N ALA A 471 15.04 2.44 33.49
CA ALA A 471 15.59 3.79 33.58
C ALA A 471 17.09 3.74 33.33
N LEU A 472 17.55 4.44 32.30
CA LEU A 472 18.93 4.48 31.85
C LEU A 472 19.48 5.91 31.96
N ASP A 473 20.76 6.04 32.21
CA ASP A 473 21.49 7.29 32.05
C ASP A 473 21.46 7.73 30.57
N ALA A 474 20.92 8.93 30.29
CA ALA A 474 20.65 9.37 28.91
C ALA A 474 21.91 9.73 28.10
N ASP A 475 23.06 9.92 28.78
CA ASP A 475 24.33 10.29 28.14
C ASP A 475 25.27 9.08 27.98
N THR A 476 25.09 8.01 28.75
CA THR A 476 25.95 6.79 28.72
C THR A 476 25.21 5.48 28.43
N GLY A 477 23.89 5.43 28.51
CA GLY A 477 23.08 4.22 28.32
C GLY A 477 23.12 3.23 29.50
N ARG A 478 23.82 3.56 30.59
CA ARG A 478 23.96 2.69 31.76
C ARG A 478 22.63 2.54 32.49
N LEU A 479 22.27 1.31 32.84
CA LEU A 479 21.12 1.00 33.69
C LEU A 479 21.24 1.69 35.07
N LEU A 480 20.23 2.48 35.43
CA LEU A 480 20.09 3.11 36.75
C LEU A 480 19.19 2.25 37.64
N TRP A 481 18.04 1.82 37.11
CA TRP A 481 17.14 0.86 37.74
C TRP A 481 16.22 0.19 36.70
N SER A 482 15.63 -0.94 37.07
CA SER A 482 14.53 -1.57 36.33
C SER A 482 13.39 -1.95 37.28
N PHE A 483 12.15 -1.79 36.85
CA PHE A 483 10.95 -2.32 37.50
C PHE A 483 10.45 -3.53 36.72
N ASP A 484 10.21 -4.65 37.42
CA ASP A 484 9.84 -5.95 36.84
C ASP A 484 8.52 -6.52 37.41
N GLY A 485 7.69 -5.68 38.03
CA GLY A 485 6.41 -6.08 38.64
C GLY A 485 5.23 -6.25 37.67
N ALA A 486 5.45 -6.17 36.35
CA ALA A 486 4.40 -6.40 35.36
C ALA A 486 4.35 -7.88 34.91
N MET A 487 3.16 -8.35 34.58
CA MET A 487 2.94 -9.77 34.21
C MET A 487 3.07 -10.02 32.70
N ALA A 488 3.17 -8.97 31.91
CA ALA A 488 3.26 -9.00 30.44
C ALA A 488 4.13 -7.87 29.87
N GLY A 489 4.34 -7.87 28.55
CA GLY A 489 5.22 -6.93 27.88
C GLY A 489 4.70 -5.49 27.87
N TYR A 490 5.59 -4.50 27.92
CA TYR A 490 5.24 -3.10 27.71
C TYR A 490 5.30 -2.76 26.22
N ARG A 491 4.13 -2.48 25.63
CA ARG A 491 3.98 -1.95 24.26
C ARG A 491 3.39 -0.54 24.24
N THR A 492 3.64 0.25 25.29
CA THR A 492 3.31 1.69 25.34
C THR A 492 4.56 2.53 25.48
N ASN A 493 4.48 3.77 25.00
CA ASN A 493 5.50 4.78 25.25
C ASN A 493 5.35 5.28 26.70
N PRO A 494 6.41 5.30 27.52
CA PRO A 494 6.34 5.87 28.86
C PRO A 494 5.85 7.34 28.85
N LEU A 495 5.32 7.76 29.98
CA LEU A 495 4.93 9.14 30.28
C LEU A 495 5.61 9.52 31.58
N VAL A 496 6.44 10.56 31.57
CA VAL A 496 7.15 11.02 32.78
C VAL A 496 6.58 12.36 33.22
N VAL A 497 5.88 12.36 34.36
CA VAL A 497 5.20 13.52 34.96
C VAL A 497 5.17 13.39 36.49
N ASP A 498 5.24 14.52 37.20
CA ASP A 498 5.08 14.60 38.67
C ASP A 498 5.89 13.55 39.45
N GLY A 499 7.14 13.32 39.04
CA GLY A 499 8.05 12.35 39.65
C GLY A 499 7.69 10.88 39.41
N LYS A 500 6.90 10.56 38.39
CA LYS A 500 6.44 9.19 38.08
C LYS A 500 6.68 8.85 36.62
N VAL A 501 7.05 7.60 36.37
CA VAL A 501 7.07 6.94 35.07
C VAL A 501 5.79 6.14 34.95
N ILE A 502 4.92 6.53 34.03
CA ILE A 502 3.60 5.95 33.84
C ILE A 502 3.57 5.20 32.51
N ALA A 503 3.17 3.93 32.52
CA ALA A 503 3.10 3.10 31.32
C ALA A 503 1.93 2.11 31.38
N GLY A 504 1.20 1.99 30.27
CA GLY A 504 0.20 0.94 30.05
C GLY A 504 0.87 -0.39 29.70
N ASN A 505 0.32 -1.48 30.23
CA ASN A 505 0.85 -2.81 30.04
C ASN A 505 -0.20 -3.75 29.41
N ARG A 506 0.30 -4.76 28.70
CA ARG A 506 -0.51 -5.80 28.08
C ARG A 506 -1.32 -6.63 29.08
N ASP A 507 -0.89 -6.76 30.32
CA ASP A 507 -1.66 -7.43 31.38
C ASP A 507 -2.93 -6.68 31.80
N GLY A 508 -3.21 -5.52 31.20
CA GLY A 508 -4.38 -4.71 31.47
C GLY A 508 -4.22 -3.84 32.71
N ASN A 509 -2.99 -3.51 33.11
CA ASN A 509 -2.73 -2.47 34.10
C ASN A 509 -2.06 -1.25 33.47
N VAL A 510 -2.35 -0.08 34.03
CA VAL A 510 -1.44 1.09 33.97
C VAL A 510 -0.62 1.09 35.25
N TYR A 511 0.71 1.12 35.10
CA TYR A 511 1.64 1.19 36.22
C TYR A 511 2.22 2.60 36.33
N ALA A 512 2.26 3.15 37.55
CA ALA A 512 3.06 4.31 37.88
C ALA A 512 4.20 3.91 38.82
N VAL A 513 5.42 4.09 38.36
CA VAL A 513 6.67 3.78 39.07
C VAL A 513 7.35 5.09 39.43
N GLY A 514 8.00 5.22 40.59
CA GLY A 514 8.72 6.44 40.92
C GLY A 514 9.86 6.71 39.94
N ALA A 515 9.97 7.94 39.45
CA ALA A 515 11.05 8.37 38.56
C ALA A 515 12.40 8.38 39.31
N HIS A 516 13.51 8.33 38.56
CA HIS A 516 14.84 8.46 39.13
C HIS A 516 15.00 9.78 39.90
N GLY A 517 15.76 9.77 41.00
CA GLY A 517 15.90 10.93 41.89
C GLY A 517 14.70 11.19 42.82
N THR A 518 13.63 10.41 42.73
CA THR A 518 12.51 10.48 43.69
C THR A 518 12.67 9.47 44.83
N PRO A 519 12.02 9.67 46.00
CA PRO A 519 12.06 8.71 47.12
C PRO A 519 11.57 7.30 46.77
N ASN A 520 10.72 7.17 45.74
CA ASN A 520 10.14 5.91 45.27
C ASN A 520 10.79 5.41 43.96
N GLN A 521 12.00 5.86 43.60
CA GLN A 521 12.63 5.51 42.33
C GLN A 521 12.63 3.99 42.05
N GLY A 522 12.14 3.60 40.87
CA GLY A 522 12.05 2.20 40.45
C GLY A 522 11.04 1.34 41.22
N ARG A 523 10.27 1.91 42.16
CA ARG A 523 9.24 1.23 42.95
C ARG A 523 7.84 1.60 42.46
N LEU A 524 6.91 0.65 42.55
CA LEU A 524 5.50 0.88 42.29
C LEU A 524 4.96 1.95 43.26
N VAL A 525 4.31 2.98 42.70
CA VAL A 525 3.58 4.02 43.44
C VAL A 525 2.09 3.70 43.44
N TRP A 526 1.53 3.39 42.27
CA TRP A 526 0.17 2.89 42.10
C TRP A 526 0.04 2.06 40.82
N SER A 527 -0.99 1.22 40.76
CA SER A 527 -1.41 0.52 39.54
C SER A 527 -2.92 0.62 39.38
N PHE A 528 -3.41 0.80 38.15
CA PHE A 528 -4.83 0.84 37.81
C PHE A 528 -5.18 -0.30 36.84
N LYS A 529 -6.17 -1.13 37.18
CA LYS A 529 -6.58 -2.31 36.40
C LYS A 529 -7.76 -1.99 35.47
N THR A 530 -7.64 -2.40 34.21
CA THR A 530 -8.69 -2.40 33.18
C THR A 530 -9.13 -3.82 32.81
N ASP A 531 -10.26 -3.96 32.12
CA ASP A 531 -10.83 -5.26 31.75
C ASP A 531 -10.11 -5.91 30.56
N GLY A 532 -9.36 -5.10 29.78
CA GLY A 532 -8.56 -5.51 28.64
C GLY A 532 -7.14 -4.90 28.65
N PRO A 533 -6.24 -5.35 27.74
CA PRO A 533 -4.88 -4.84 27.60
C PRO A 533 -4.81 -3.31 27.39
N VAL A 534 -3.81 -2.65 27.98
CA VAL A 534 -3.54 -1.22 27.74
C VAL A 534 -2.41 -1.09 26.73
N LEU A 535 -2.77 -0.88 25.45
CA LEU A 535 -1.86 -0.72 24.32
C LEU A 535 -1.74 0.73 23.84
N ASN A 536 -2.51 1.65 24.43
CA ASN A 536 -2.48 3.07 24.12
C ASN A 536 -1.66 3.83 25.18
N SER A 537 -0.70 4.64 24.73
CA SER A 537 0.28 5.30 25.59
C SER A 537 -0.32 6.52 26.26
N ALA A 538 -0.17 6.66 27.58
CA ALA A 538 -0.88 7.70 28.31
C ALA A 538 -0.45 9.13 27.94
N ALA A 539 -1.39 10.07 28.06
CA ALA A 539 -1.18 11.51 28.05
C ALA A 539 -1.53 12.13 29.42
N TYR A 540 -1.12 13.36 29.67
CA TYR A 540 -1.33 14.06 30.93
C TYR A 540 -1.73 15.51 30.74
N ALA A 541 -2.65 15.98 31.60
CA ALA A 541 -2.94 17.38 31.79
C ALA A 541 -3.51 17.63 33.19
N ASP A 542 -3.00 18.67 33.85
CA ASP A 542 -3.58 19.28 35.06
C ASP A 542 -3.95 18.27 36.16
N GLY A 543 -3.00 17.39 36.51
CA GLY A 543 -3.17 16.35 37.54
C GLY A 543 -3.86 15.06 37.08
N ALA A 544 -4.36 14.98 35.84
CA ALA A 544 -5.03 13.81 35.31
C ALA A 544 -4.22 13.11 34.21
N VAL A 545 -4.26 11.77 34.22
CA VAL A 545 -3.63 10.87 33.25
C VAL A 545 -4.71 10.21 32.40
N PHE A 546 -4.61 10.32 31.08
CA PHE A 546 -5.59 9.85 30.11
C PHE A 546 -5.02 8.71 29.27
N PHE A 547 -5.78 7.62 29.13
CA PHE A 547 -5.41 6.45 28.35
C PHE A 547 -6.66 5.65 27.93
N ALA A 548 -6.53 4.74 26.98
CA ALA A 548 -7.59 3.84 26.58
C ALA A 548 -7.15 2.37 26.65
N SER A 549 -8.13 1.48 26.82
CA SER A 549 -7.94 0.04 26.99
C SER A 549 -8.63 -0.72 25.85
N ASN A 550 -8.16 -1.93 25.56
CA ASN A 550 -8.81 -2.86 24.64
C ASN A 550 -10.15 -3.41 25.15
N ASP A 551 -10.59 -3.06 26.37
CA ASP A 551 -12.00 -3.15 26.77
C ASP A 551 -12.93 -2.12 26.11
N CYS A 552 -12.37 -1.29 25.22
CA CYS A 552 -13.03 -0.26 24.43
C CYS A 552 -13.54 0.95 25.22
N HIS A 553 -12.89 1.31 26.34
CA HIS A 553 -13.17 2.57 27.05
C HIS A 553 -11.94 3.48 27.10
N GLY A 554 -12.21 4.80 27.12
CA GLY A 554 -11.27 5.81 27.57
C GLY A 554 -11.37 5.99 29.09
N TYR A 555 -10.24 6.33 29.72
CA TYR A 555 -10.11 6.49 31.16
C TYR A 555 -9.38 7.80 31.49
N ALA A 556 -9.75 8.40 32.62
CA ALA A 556 -8.90 9.34 33.33
C ALA A 556 -8.66 8.87 34.77
N VAL A 557 -7.40 8.89 35.20
CA VAL A 557 -7.01 8.63 36.59
C VAL A 557 -6.21 9.79 37.15
N ASP A 558 -6.29 9.97 38.46
CA ASP A 558 -5.50 10.94 39.21
C ASP A 558 -4.00 10.55 39.17
N VAL A 559 -3.12 11.49 38.79
CA VAL A 559 -1.67 11.24 38.65
C VAL A 559 -0.99 10.87 39.97
N SER A 560 -1.52 11.34 41.10
CA SER A 560 -0.90 11.16 42.42
C SER A 560 -1.20 9.78 42.99
N SER A 561 -2.42 9.29 42.79
CA SER A 561 -2.98 8.11 43.48
C SER A 561 -3.45 6.98 42.56
N GLY A 562 -3.57 7.19 41.26
CA GLY A 562 -4.14 6.23 40.32
C GLY A 562 -5.66 6.07 40.46
N ARG A 563 -6.32 6.88 41.29
CA ARG A 563 -7.77 6.82 41.52
C ARG A 563 -8.52 7.20 40.23
N LEU A 564 -9.53 6.42 39.87
CA LEU A 564 -10.44 6.73 38.78
C LEU A 564 -11.08 8.11 38.98
N LEU A 565 -10.95 8.97 37.96
CA LEU A 565 -11.68 10.23 37.84
C LEU A 565 -12.94 10.01 37.01
N TRP A 566 -12.81 9.36 35.86
CA TRP A 566 -13.92 8.88 35.03
C TRP A 566 -13.49 7.71 34.14
N LYS A 567 -14.48 6.87 33.78
CA LYS A 567 -14.45 5.90 32.68
C LYS A 567 -15.51 6.36 31.68
N SER A 568 -15.19 6.39 30.38
CA SER A 568 -16.14 6.78 29.34
C SER A 568 -17.29 5.77 29.22
N GLU A 569 -18.28 6.06 28.39
CA GLU A 569 -19.09 4.97 27.80
C GLU A 569 -18.21 4.10 26.88
N ARG A 570 -18.67 2.89 26.55
CA ARG A 570 -17.94 1.98 25.66
C ARG A 570 -17.88 2.60 24.26
N LEU A 571 -16.68 2.96 23.84
CA LEU A 571 -16.40 3.55 22.54
C LEU A 571 -16.53 2.45 21.48
N PRO A 572 -17.29 2.67 20.40
CA PRO A 572 -17.49 1.65 19.38
C PRO A 572 -16.24 1.56 18.51
N SER A 573 -15.27 0.77 18.95
CA SER A 573 -13.98 0.55 18.30
C SER A 573 -13.47 -0.88 18.56
N HIS A 574 -12.62 -1.41 17.68
CA HIS A 574 -12.03 -2.75 17.82
C HIS A 574 -10.75 -2.77 18.68
N GLY A 575 -10.68 -1.88 19.68
CA GLY A 575 -9.55 -1.69 20.59
C GLY A 575 -8.74 -0.42 20.32
N PHE A 576 -7.85 -0.11 21.27
CA PHE A 576 -7.00 1.09 21.28
C PHE A 576 -5.53 0.67 21.27
N HIS A 577 -4.99 0.63 20.06
CA HIS A 577 -3.73 0.00 19.72
C HIS A 577 -2.69 1.03 19.26
N SER A 578 -1.47 0.91 19.77
CA SER A 578 -0.39 1.88 19.55
C SER A 578 -0.77 3.32 19.95
N TRP A 579 0.12 4.27 19.66
CA TRP A 579 -0.13 5.71 19.77
C TRP A 579 -0.52 6.16 21.19
N TRP A 580 -1.24 7.28 21.30
CA TRP A 580 -1.59 7.99 22.53
C TRP A 580 -2.87 8.82 22.33
N PRO A 581 -3.57 9.23 23.40
CA PRO A 581 -4.58 10.26 23.31
C PRO A 581 -3.92 11.65 23.24
N VAL A 582 -4.62 12.63 22.67
CA VAL A 582 -4.12 14.02 22.57
C VAL A 582 -4.99 14.94 23.40
N VAL A 583 -4.38 15.71 24.31
CA VAL A 583 -5.10 16.58 25.23
C VAL A 583 -4.96 18.04 24.82
N TYR A 584 -6.08 18.73 24.61
CA TYR A 584 -6.10 20.14 24.21
C TYR A 584 -7.32 20.86 24.80
N ARG A 585 -7.13 22.06 25.34
CA ARG A 585 -8.18 22.84 26.04
C ARG A 585 -8.94 21.95 27.07
N ASP A 586 -10.25 21.82 26.92
CA ASP A 586 -11.13 21.01 27.78
C ASP A 586 -11.41 19.59 27.24
N TRP A 587 -10.67 19.15 26.24
CA TRP A 587 -10.91 17.91 25.50
C TRP A 587 -9.72 16.95 25.53
N VAL A 588 -10.03 15.66 25.40
CA VAL A 588 -9.07 14.61 25.08
C VAL A 588 -9.56 13.82 23.86
N ILE A 589 -8.69 13.65 22.86
CA ILE A 589 -8.99 12.88 21.64
C ILE A 589 -8.37 11.51 21.77
N PHE A 590 -9.19 10.46 21.69
CA PHE A 590 -8.75 9.09 21.51
C PHE A 590 -8.86 8.68 20.04
N CYS A 591 -7.91 7.89 19.57
CA CYS A 591 -7.93 7.30 18.23
C CYS A 591 -7.92 5.76 18.34
N GLY A 592 -8.97 5.11 17.84
CA GLY A 592 -9.19 3.66 17.96
C GLY A 592 -9.13 2.92 16.62
N MET A 593 -9.32 1.59 16.67
CA MET A 593 -9.33 0.68 15.51
C MET A 593 -10.69 0.51 14.83
N PRO A 594 -10.72 0.16 13.53
CA PRO A 594 -11.96 -0.14 12.79
C PRO A 594 -12.71 -1.32 13.37
N ASN A 595 -14.03 -1.17 13.53
CA ASN A 595 -14.93 -2.28 13.85
C ASN A 595 -15.12 -3.28 12.70
N TYR A 596 -14.44 -3.15 11.56
CA TYR A 596 -14.65 -4.01 10.39
C TYR A 596 -13.40 -4.84 10.09
N ALA A 597 -13.56 -6.15 10.03
CA ALA A 597 -12.53 -7.06 9.55
C ALA A 597 -12.40 -6.97 8.02
N ASP A 598 -11.18 -7.11 7.48
CA ASP A 598 -10.96 -7.18 6.03
C ASP A 598 -10.98 -8.63 5.53
N GLY A 599 -11.89 -8.99 4.63
CA GLY A 599 -11.93 -10.33 4.04
C GLY A 599 -13.09 -10.54 3.08
N PRO A 600 -13.20 -11.73 2.47
CA PRO A 600 -14.29 -12.08 1.54
C PRO A 600 -15.65 -12.27 2.25
N MET A 601 -15.61 -12.40 3.58
CA MET A 601 -16.75 -12.48 4.49
C MET A 601 -16.83 -11.19 5.33
N SER A 602 -16.68 -10.03 4.68
CA SER A 602 -16.93 -8.71 5.27
C SER A 602 -17.12 -7.67 4.16
N PRO A 603 -18.09 -6.75 4.27
CA PRO A 603 -18.20 -5.65 3.32
C PRO A 603 -16.96 -4.74 3.42
N HIS A 604 -16.38 -4.35 2.29
CA HIS A 604 -15.21 -3.46 2.30
C HIS A 604 -15.57 -2.11 2.92
N TYR A 605 -15.05 -1.85 4.12
CA TYR A 605 -15.43 -0.71 4.94
C TYR A 605 -15.34 0.63 4.20
N LEU A 606 -14.20 0.93 3.57
CA LEU A 606 -14.03 2.19 2.82
C LEU A 606 -15.04 2.33 1.68
N ARG A 607 -15.48 1.22 1.06
CA ARG A 607 -16.55 1.25 0.04
C ARG A 607 -17.91 1.53 0.68
N LEU A 608 -18.20 1.02 1.87
CA LEU A 608 -19.42 1.37 2.58
C LEU A 608 -19.45 2.86 2.98
N GLU A 609 -18.35 3.36 3.56
CA GLU A 609 -18.22 4.78 3.93
C GLU A 609 -18.27 5.69 2.70
N GLN A 610 -17.59 5.32 1.60
CA GLN A 610 -17.70 6.03 0.32
C GLN A 610 -19.13 6.00 -0.23
N ASN A 611 -19.84 4.87 -0.18
CA ASN A 611 -21.21 4.77 -0.68
C ASN A 611 -22.19 5.61 0.14
N ASP A 612 -22.01 5.71 1.46
CA ASP A 612 -22.88 6.51 2.33
C ASP A 612 -22.55 8.01 2.23
N LEU A 613 -21.27 8.39 2.14
CA LEU A 613 -20.83 9.79 2.01
C LEU A 613 -20.95 10.33 0.57
N PHE A 614 -21.05 9.48 -0.45
CA PHE A 614 -21.17 9.87 -1.87
C PHE A 614 -22.17 8.96 -2.63
N PRO A 615 -23.47 8.97 -2.27
CA PRO A 615 -24.44 7.96 -2.69
C PRO A 615 -24.96 8.07 -4.13
N ALA A 616 -24.96 9.26 -4.75
CA ALA A 616 -25.51 9.42 -6.09
C ALA A 616 -24.48 9.05 -7.18
N GLU A 617 -24.93 8.40 -8.27
CA GLU A 617 -24.07 8.16 -9.44
C GLU A 617 -23.55 9.45 -10.10
N ASN A 618 -24.16 10.60 -9.79
CA ASN A 618 -23.71 11.91 -10.27
C ASN A 618 -22.77 12.64 -9.28
N ASP A 619 -22.62 12.19 -8.02
CA ASP A 619 -21.70 12.78 -7.02
C ASP A 619 -20.21 12.40 -7.25
N ARG A 620 -19.92 11.79 -8.41
CA ARG A 620 -18.63 11.15 -8.77
C ARG A 620 -17.55 12.19 -9.10
N GLY A 621 -17.11 12.90 -8.07
CA GLY A 621 -16.10 13.97 -8.14
C GLY A 621 -16.40 15.15 -7.20
N HIS A 622 -17.32 14.99 -6.25
CA HIS A 622 -17.71 16.04 -5.31
C HIS A 622 -16.93 15.96 -3.99
N GLU A 623 -16.72 17.12 -3.39
CA GLU A 623 -16.11 17.29 -2.06
C GLU A 623 -17.13 16.93 -0.96
N LEU A 624 -16.68 16.70 0.28
CA LEU A 624 -17.58 16.39 1.42
C LEU A 624 -18.67 17.45 1.65
N GLY A 625 -18.37 18.71 1.32
CA GLY A 625 -19.30 19.83 1.37
C GLY A 625 -18.74 21.06 0.64
N PRO A 626 -19.49 22.18 0.63
CA PRO A 626 -19.06 23.40 -0.04
C PRO A 626 -17.80 23.99 0.59
N ARG A 627 -16.93 24.58 -0.25
CA ARG A 627 -15.83 25.43 0.21
C ARG A 627 -16.31 26.84 0.57
N GLY A 628 -15.60 27.49 1.48
CA GLY A 628 -15.80 28.89 1.86
C GLY A 628 -14.53 29.52 2.44
N SER A 629 -14.70 30.61 3.18
CA SER A 629 -13.64 31.19 4.03
C SER A 629 -14.24 31.63 5.36
N VAL A 630 -14.69 30.65 6.14
CA VAL A 630 -15.32 30.87 7.44
C VAL A 630 -14.24 31.25 8.47
N PRO A 631 -14.42 32.30 9.29
CA PRO A 631 -13.51 32.62 10.37
C PRO A 631 -13.42 31.50 11.42
N GLY A 632 -12.24 31.31 12.01
CA GLY A 632 -11.97 30.33 13.07
C GLY A 632 -10.53 30.48 13.59
N ALA A 633 -10.07 29.53 14.40
CA ALA A 633 -8.72 29.52 14.99
C ALA A 633 -7.56 29.20 14.01
N TRP A 634 -7.86 29.12 12.72
CA TRP A 634 -6.91 29.01 11.60
C TRP A 634 -6.51 30.39 11.03
N PRO A 635 -5.42 30.48 10.24
CA PRO A 635 -5.00 31.75 9.62
C PRO A 635 -6.11 32.46 8.84
N LYS A 636 -6.15 33.80 8.96
CA LYS A 636 -7.14 34.66 8.27
C LYS A 636 -7.05 34.49 6.74
N GLY A 637 -8.19 34.32 6.09
CA GLY A 637 -8.26 34.10 4.64
C GLY A 637 -8.04 32.65 4.21
N SER A 638 -7.91 31.71 5.16
CA SER A 638 -7.91 30.28 4.87
C SER A 638 -9.13 29.86 4.07
N VAL A 639 -8.93 28.89 3.16
CA VAL A 639 -10.04 28.15 2.55
C VAL A 639 -10.56 27.17 3.57
N THR A 640 -11.88 27.19 3.80
CA THR A 640 -12.58 26.24 4.67
C THR A 640 -13.49 25.33 3.86
N MET A 641 -13.90 24.20 4.43
CA MET A 641 -14.93 23.31 3.90
C MET A 641 -15.94 22.99 4.98
N ASP A 642 -17.24 22.94 4.64
CA ASP A 642 -18.27 22.39 5.50
C ASP A 642 -18.18 20.85 5.50
N VAL A 643 -18.05 20.27 6.70
CA VAL A 643 -17.93 18.82 6.94
C VAL A 643 -19.11 18.25 7.73
N SER A 644 -20.22 18.98 7.81
CA SER A 644 -21.49 18.53 8.40
C SER A 644 -21.90 17.13 7.91
N LYS A 645 -21.66 16.82 6.63
CA LYS A 645 -21.94 15.50 6.03
C LYS A 645 -21.20 14.35 6.74
N ALA A 646 -19.92 14.54 7.06
CA ALA A 646 -19.12 13.55 7.77
C ALA A 646 -19.52 13.46 9.26
N ALA A 647 -19.73 14.62 9.91
CA ALA A 647 -20.19 14.66 11.29
C ALA A 647 -21.53 13.92 11.48
N LEU A 648 -22.50 14.18 10.61
CA LEU A 648 -23.83 13.55 10.60
C LEU A 648 -23.78 12.06 10.25
N HIS A 649 -22.94 11.65 9.30
CA HIS A 649 -22.74 10.22 8.96
C HIS A 649 -22.35 9.41 10.20
N PHE A 650 -21.48 9.96 11.05
CA PHE A 650 -21.09 9.37 12.31
C PHE A 650 -22.17 9.43 13.39
N GLY A 651 -23.10 10.39 13.31
CA GLY A 651 -24.33 10.40 14.10
C GLY A 651 -25.27 9.24 13.76
N GLU A 652 -25.42 8.94 12.46
CA GLU A 652 -26.27 7.87 11.95
C GLU A 652 -25.63 6.48 12.08
N LYS A 653 -24.29 6.38 11.97
CA LYS A 653 -23.52 5.13 12.04
C LYS A 653 -22.35 5.24 13.03
N PRO A 654 -22.61 5.32 14.35
CA PRO A 654 -21.57 5.56 15.36
C PRO A 654 -20.50 4.47 15.44
N TRP A 655 -20.77 3.24 14.96
CA TRP A 655 -19.81 2.14 14.82
C TRP A 655 -18.80 2.31 13.68
N ARG A 656 -18.82 3.46 13.00
CA ARG A 656 -17.86 3.85 11.97
C ARG A 656 -16.88 4.92 12.42
N ARG A 657 -16.86 5.23 13.72
CA ARG A 657 -16.03 6.27 14.30
C ARG A 657 -14.71 5.69 14.78
N PHE A 658 -13.69 6.54 14.71
CA PHE A 658 -12.30 6.22 15.07
C PHE A 658 -11.73 7.26 16.03
N PHE A 659 -12.14 8.51 15.85
CA PHE A 659 -11.77 9.64 16.68
C PHE A 659 -12.91 9.93 17.66
N PHE A 660 -12.61 9.81 18.95
CA PHE A 660 -13.54 10.03 20.05
C PHE A 660 -13.07 11.24 20.85
N VAL A 661 -13.88 12.30 20.89
CA VAL A 661 -13.52 13.57 21.55
C VAL A 661 -14.26 13.64 22.87
N LEU A 662 -13.58 13.36 23.98
CA LEU A 662 -14.19 13.30 25.30
C LEU A 662 -13.90 14.56 26.11
N GLY A 663 -14.88 14.99 26.91
CA GLY A 663 -14.72 16.03 27.91
C GLY A 663 -13.68 15.62 28.94
N ARG A 664 -12.64 16.44 29.11
CA ARG A 664 -11.48 16.13 29.97
C ARG A 664 -11.85 15.95 31.44
N LYS A 665 -12.96 16.57 31.89
CA LYS A 665 -13.43 16.58 33.28
C LYS A 665 -14.38 15.43 33.61
N ASP A 666 -15.15 14.93 32.65
CA ASP A 666 -16.28 14.02 32.89
C ASP A 666 -16.31 12.78 31.98
N GLY A 667 -15.42 12.68 31.00
CA GLY A 667 -15.33 11.56 30.07
C GLY A 667 -16.47 11.47 29.07
N ARG A 668 -17.36 12.47 29.02
CA ARG A 668 -18.52 12.47 28.13
C ARG A 668 -18.10 12.82 26.72
N GLU A 669 -18.61 12.09 25.74
CA GLU A 669 -18.29 12.37 24.35
C GLU A 669 -18.96 13.65 23.85
N LEU A 670 -18.20 14.47 23.12
CA LEU A 670 -18.71 15.63 22.43
C LEU A 670 -19.64 15.21 21.28
N VAL A 671 -20.94 15.41 21.51
CA VAL A 671 -21.95 15.40 20.46
C VAL A 671 -22.06 16.80 19.88
N LEU A 672 -21.87 16.93 18.57
CA LEU A 672 -22.11 18.16 17.82
C LEU A 672 -23.60 18.27 17.49
N ASP A 673 -24.20 19.45 17.68
CA ASP A 673 -25.51 19.76 17.10
C ASP A 673 -25.31 20.36 15.71
N ILE A 674 -25.73 19.60 14.70
CA ILE A 674 -25.72 19.99 13.30
C ILE A 674 -27.18 20.06 12.86
N ASP A 675 -27.75 21.25 12.98
CA ASP A 675 -29.10 21.62 12.53
C ASP A 675 -30.21 20.72 13.12
N GLY A 676 -30.12 20.47 14.44
CA GLY A 676 -31.07 19.65 15.21
C GLY A 676 -30.76 18.15 15.18
N LYS A 677 -29.65 17.74 14.57
CA LYS A 677 -29.20 16.34 14.49
C LYS A 677 -27.87 16.16 15.21
N LYS A 678 -27.69 14.97 15.80
CA LYS A 678 -26.42 14.57 16.41
C LYS A 678 -25.35 14.33 15.34
N GLY A 679 -24.18 14.92 15.52
CA GLY A 679 -22.96 14.59 14.79
C GLY A 679 -21.77 14.38 15.73
N TYR A 680 -20.65 13.93 15.19
CA TYR A 680 -19.39 13.71 15.92
C TYR A 680 -18.19 14.27 15.15
N ALA A 681 -16.97 14.07 15.68
CA ALA A 681 -15.72 14.50 15.06
C ALA A 681 -15.67 14.11 13.56
N PRO A 682 -15.53 15.07 12.63
CA PRO A 682 -15.68 14.84 11.19
C PRO A 682 -14.41 14.26 10.53
N ILE A 683 -13.77 13.30 11.19
CA ILE A 683 -12.52 12.68 10.76
C ILE A 683 -12.81 11.25 10.25
N THR A 684 -12.68 11.06 8.93
CA THR A 684 -13.00 9.80 8.22
C THR A 684 -11.75 8.97 7.92
N LEU A 685 -11.94 7.67 7.65
CA LEU A 685 -10.86 6.68 7.62
C LEU A 685 -10.04 6.64 6.31
N HIS A 686 -8.80 6.16 6.42
CA HIS A 686 -7.96 5.69 5.30
C HIS A 686 -7.86 4.13 5.22
N TRP A 687 -7.80 3.58 4.00
CA TRP A 687 -7.93 2.14 3.62
C TRP A 687 -7.24 1.06 4.51
N LYS A 688 -8.02 0.02 4.84
CA LYS A 688 -7.74 -1.41 5.17
C LYS A 688 -6.61 -1.86 6.10
N HIS A 689 -5.47 -1.20 6.17
CA HIS A 689 -4.22 -1.84 6.59
C HIS A 689 -3.44 -1.09 7.67
N THR A 690 -4.07 -0.08 8.29
CA THR A 690 -3.32 1.00 8.93
C THR A 690 -4.04 1.47 10.18
N HIS A 691 -3.26 1.84 11.20
CA HIS A 691 -3.75 2.59 12.34
C HIS A 691 -3.72 4.06 11.98
N CYS A 692 -4.80 4.78 12.28
CA CYS A 692 -4.77 6.23 12.28
C CYS A 692 -3.81 6.70 13.40
N PRO A 693 -2.75 7.47 13.07
CA PRO A 693 -1.98 8.14 14.10
C PRO A 693 -2.82 9.24 14.76
N PRO A 694 -2.42 9.75 15.93
CA PRO A 694 -3.14 10.83 16.60
C PRO A 694 -2.93 12.17 15.89
N PRO A 695 -3.88 13.10 16.04
CA PRO A 695 -3.83 14.38 15.35
C PRO A 695 -2.75 15.29 15.94
N MET A 696 -2.21 16.18 15.10
CA MET A 696 -1.32 17.24 15.54
C MET A 696 -2.14 18.41 16.08
N VAL A 697 -1.81 18.97 17.25
CA VAL A 697 -2.51 20.15 17.80
C VAL A 697 -1.58 21.37 17.80
N HIS A 698 -1.98 22.39 17.05
CA HIS A 698 -1.31 23.70 17.03
C HIS A 698 -1.74 24.56 18.24
N PRO A 699 -0.88 25.43 18.79
CA PRO A 699 -1.21 26.26 19.97
C PRO A 699 -2.44 27.17 19.83
N SER A 700 -2.88 27.49 18.60
CA SER A 700 -4.15 28.21 18.41
C SER A 700 -5.38 27.37 18.82
N GLY A 701 -5.23 26.06 19.02
CA GLY A 701 -6.29 25.12 19.35
C GLY A 701 -6.95 24.45 18.13
N VAL A 702 -6.28 24.49 16.97
CA VAL A 702 -6.69 23.75 15.77
C VAL A 702 -6.05 22.36 15.78
N VAL A 703 -6.88 21.35 15.56
CA VAL A 703 -6.57 19.93 15.50
C VAL A 703 -6.36 19.55 14.02
N TYR A 704 -5.15 19.16 13.63
CA TYR A 704 -4.83 18.79 12.26
C TYR A 704 -4.79 17.29 12.08
N GLU A 705 -5.56 16.82 11.11
CA GLU A 705 -5.65 15.41 10.73
C GLU A 705 -6.01 15.26 9.25
N LYS A 706 -5.66 14.12 8.66
CA LYS A 706 -6.00 13.75 7.29
C LYS A 706 -7.41 13.15 7.26
N CYS A 707 -8.31 13.71 6.46
CA CYS A 707 -9.69 13.22 6.30
C CYS A 707 -10.00 12.94 4.82
N MET A 708 -10.88 11.97 4.53
CA MET A 708 -11.43 11.80 3.18
C MET A 708 -12.06 13.12 2.72
N TYR A 709 -11.82 13.45 1.46
CA TYR A 709 -12.12 14.77 0.90
C TYR A 709 -13.02 14.68 -0.32
N LEU A 710 -12.75 13.71 -1.20
CA LEU A 710 -13.34 13.63 -2.52
C LEU A 710 -13.73 12.18 -2.85
N GLY A 711 -15.01 11.97 -3.13
CA GLY A 711 -15.50 10.73 -3.74
C GLY A 711 -15.09 10.67 -5.21
N ARG A 712 -14.50 9.55 -5.66
CA ARG A 712 -14.09 9.37 -7.06
C ARG A 712 -14.63 8.05 -7.65
N ALA A 713 -15.12 8.14 -8.88
CA ALA A 713 -15.42 6.99 -9.73
C ALA A 713 -15.09 7.31 -11.20
N ASN A 714 -15.10 6.28 -12.06
CA ASN A 714 -14.89 6.36 -13.51
C ASN A 714 -16.21 6.45 -14.29
N LYS A 715 -16.07 6.69 -15.60
CA LYS A 715 -17.16 7.00 -16.54
C LYS A 715 -17.96 5.78 -17.04
N GLU A 716 -17.78 4.61 -16.44
CA GLU A 716 -18.24 3.30 -16.96
C GLU A 716 -19.00 2.48 -15.90
N GLY A 717 -19.44 3.10 -14.80
CA GLY A 717 -20.17 2.41 -13.72
C GLY A 717 -19.36 1.36 -12.93
N SER A 718 -18.05 1.23 -13.19
CA SER A 718 -17.19 0.15 -12.69
C SER A 718 -15.96 0.67 -11.93
N PHE A 719 -16.19 1.18 -10.71
CA PHE A 719 -15.23 1.47 -9.63
C PHE A 719 -13.77 1.83 -10.02
N THR A 720 -13.37 3.10 -9.85
CA THR A 720 -11.96 3.40 -9.55
C THR A 720 -11.61 2.91 -8.15
N PHE A 721 -10.37 2.43 -7.95
CA PHE A 721 -10.00 1.72 -6.73
C PHE A 721 -10.03 2.56 -5.43
N MET A 722 -9.71 3.87 -5.47
CA MET A 722 -9.45 4.66 -4.24
C MET A 722 -9.98 6.13 -4.29
N PRO A 723 -10.61 6.63 -3.20
CA PRO A 723 -10.98 8.04 -3.03
C PRO A 723 -9.76 8.95 -2.72
N ARG A 724 -9.99 10.24 -2.45
CA ARG A 724 -8.92 11.20 -2.07
C ARG A 724 -9.10 11.70 -0.65
N SER A 725 -7.98 11.99 0.01
CA SER A 725 -7.94 12.66 1.32
C SER A 725 -6.99 13.85 1.29
N ILE A 726 -7.07 14.70 2.31
CA ILE A 726 -6.24 15.91 2.48
C ILE A 726 -6.14 16.22 3.98
N THR A 727 -5.07 16.89 4.38
CA THR A 727 -4.89 17.36 5.76
C THR A 727 -5.73 18.61 5.98
N PHE A 728 -6.58 18.57 7.01
CA PHE A 728 -7.42 19.67 7.43
C PHE A 728 -7.11 20.10 8.86
N GLY A 729 -7.34 21.37 9.16
CA GLY A 729 -7.38 21.90 10.52
C GLY A 729 -8.82 22.04 11.03
N TRP A 730 -9.19 21.28 12.04
CA TRP A 730 -10.50 21.32 12.70
C TRP A 730 -10.43 22.12 14.00
N GLU A 731 -11.33 23.08 14.17
CA GLU A 731 -11.50 23.78 15.45
C GLU A 731 -12.68 23.16 16.21
N VAL A 732 -12.42 22.66 17.42
CA VAL A 732 -13.45 22.10 18.28
C VAL A 732 -14.06 23.20 19.14
N ASN A 733 -15.18 23.70 18.65
CA ASN A 733 -15.99 24.75 19.26
C ASN A 733 -17.47 24.32 19.23
N PRO A 734 -18.04 23.86 20.36
CA PRO A 734 -19.43 23.42 20.42
C PRO A 734 -20.43 24.51 20.02
N ALA A 735 -20.12 25.79 20.29
CA ALA A 735 -21.02 26.92 20.00
C ALA A 735 -21.22 27.19 18.49
N THR A 736 -20.34 26.67 17.62
CA THR A 736 -20.47 26.77 16.16
C THR A 736 -20.92 25.44 15.51
N GLY A 737 -21.18 24.41 16.33
CA GLY A 737 -21.33 23.02 15.89
C GLY A 737 -20.04 22.40 15.33
N SER A 738 -18.91 23.12 15.36
CA SER A 738 -17.62 22.66 14.78
C SER A 738 -17.71 22.17 13.33
N ARG A 739 -18.65 22.72 12.54
CA ARG A 739 -19.05 22.18 11.23
C ARG A 739 -18.09 22.50 10.07
N HIS A 740 -17.07 23.32 10.31
CA HIS A 740 -16.11 23.76 9.29
C HIS A 740 -14.68 23.32 9.63
N VAL A 741 -13.89 23.06 8.59
CA VAL A 741 -12.46 22.76 8.69
C VAL A 741 -11.64 23.61 7.72
N GLN A 742 -10.45 24.02 8.12
CA GLN A 742 -9.42 24.61 7.26
C GLN A 742 -8.86 23.56 6.29
N ILE A 743 -8.75 23.85 4.99
CA ILE A 743 -7.98 23.02 4.05
C ILE A 743 -6.51 23.46 4.10
N ALA A 744 -5.66 22.65 4.73
CA ALA A 744 -4.28 23.03 5.07
C ALA A 744 -3.19 22.31 4.26
N GLY A 745 -3.47 21.11 3.74
CA GLY A 745 -2.48 20.28 3.05
C GLY A 745 -2.68 20.15 1.53
N ARG A 746 -2.06 19.10 0.98
CA ARG A 746 -2.19 18.67 -0.42
C ARG A 746 -3.04 17.41 -0.52
N SER A 747 -3.88 17.30 -1.56
CA SER A 747 -4.64 16.07 -1.77
C SER A 747 -3.71 14.87 -2.03
N LYS A 748 -3.90 13.81 -1.25
CA LYS A 748 -3.30 12.48 -1.39
C LYS A 748 -4.39 11.45 -1.73
N ALA A 749 -4.03 10.19 -1.95
CA ALA A 749 -5.02 9.12 -2.03
C ALA A 749 -5.51 8.75 -0.60
N ALA A 750 -6.79 8.41 -0.49
CA ALA A 750 -7.46 8.10 0.79
C ALA A 750 -7.15 6.70 1.31
N ASP A 751 -6.31 5.95 0.61
CA ASP A 751 -5.80 4.67 1.06
C ASP A 751 -4.46 4.76 1.77
N GLU A 752 -3.75 5.86 1.56
CA GLU A 752 -2.39 6.04 2.05
C GLU A 752 -2.46 6.54 3.51
N PRO A 753 -1.95 5.79 4.52
CA PRO A 753 -1.79 6.35 5.84
C PRO A 753 -0.73 7.46 5.79
N GLY A 754 -0.93 8.50 6.60
CA GLY A 754 0.05 9.54 6.79
C GLY A 754 0.15 9.93 8.25
N ALA A 755 1.33 10.36 8.69
CA ALA A 755 1.56 10.84 10.04
C ALA A 755 2.00 12.30 10.02
N LEU A 756 1.51 13.06 11.00
CA LEU A 756 1.69 14.50 11.11
C LEU A 756 2.52 14.86 12.35
N SER A 757 3.34 15.87 12.19
CA SER A 757 4.00 16.62 13.26
C SER A 757 4.05 18.09 12.84
N GLY A 758 4.28 18.98 13.80
CA GLY A 758 4.36 20.40 13.50
C GLY A 758 5.48 21.11 14.21
N ALA A 759 5.90 22.22 13.63
CA ALA A 759 6.68 23.20 14.35
C ALA A 759 6.41 24.63 13.87
N GLY A 760 6.23 25.56 14.80
CA GLY A 760 5.77 26.91 14.47
C GLY A 760 4.50 26.88 13.62
N ASN A 761 4.50 27.57 12.46
CA ASN A 761 3.42 27.51 11.48
C ASN A 761 3.56 26.38 10.42
N VAL A 762 4.43 25.38 10.61
CA VAL A 762 4.68 24.32 9.62
C VAL A 762 4.08 22.99 10.06
N ILE A 763 3.47 22.28 9.12
CA ILE A 763 3.15 20.85 9.20
C ILE A 763 4.20 20.07 8.42
N TYR A 764 4.68 18.98 9.00
CA TYR A 764 5.45 17.95 8.33
C TYR A 764 4.57 16.71 8.14
N GLU A 765 4.53 16.17 6.92
CA GLU A 765 3.71 15.02 6.55
C GLU A 765 4.57 13.92 5.91
N VAL A 766 4.40 12.70 6.40
CA VAL A 766 4.99 11.50 5.81
C VAL A 766 3.87 10.60 5.29
N VAL A 767 3.97 10.18 4.03
CA VAL A 767 3.07 9.22 3.39
C VAL A 767 3.73 7.83 3.37
N CYS A 768 2.90 6.78 3.30
CA CYS A 768 3.32 5.38 3.42
C CYS A 768 4.32 4.88 2.35
N CYS A 769 4.89 3.70 2.58
CA CYS A 769 5.74 2.99 1.60
C CYS A 769 6.88 3.85 1.03
N ASP A 770 7.42 4.76 1.86
CA ASP A 770 8.45 5.75 1.51
C ASP A 770 8.11 6.59 0.25
N ARG A 771 6.81 6.74 -0.06
CA ARG A 771 6.28 7.33 -1.30
C ARG A 771 6.52 8.83 -1.40
N GLU A 772 6.16 9.58 -0.37
CA GLU A 772 6.30 11.04 -0.30
C GLU A 772 6.59 11.48 1.15
N GLY A 773 7.46 12.46 1.32
CA GLY A 773 7.70 13.15 2.59
C GLY A 773 7.87 14.64 2.32
N GLU A 774 7.07 15.47 2.95
CA GLU A 774 6.95 16.91 2.64
C GLU A 774 6.67 17.75 3.88
N TRP A 775 6.87 19.06 3.74
CA TRP A 775 6.48 20.06 4.73
C TRP A 775 5.76 21.21 4.04
N TYR A 776 4.78 21.81 4.71
CA TYR A 776 4.05 22.97 4.20
C TYR A 776 3.65 23.91 5.32
N ALA A 777 3.52 25.21 5.00
CA ALA A 777 3.06 26.20 5.95
C ALA A 777 1.53 26.13 6.12
N ILE A 778 1.04 26.23 7.35
CA ILE A 778 -0.38 26.18 7.72
C ILE A 778 -1.19 27.31 7.07
N ASP A 779 -0.55 28.44 6.77
CA ASP A 779 -1.14 29.60 6.09
C ASP A 779 -1.02 29.56 4.55
N ALA A 780 -0.48 28.47 3.97
CA ALA A 780 -0.35 28.30 2.52
C ALA A 780 -1.70 28.14 1.78
N GLY A 781 -2.75 27.71 2.48
CA GLY A 781 -4.00 27.27 1.88
C GLY A 781 -3.88 25.92 1.13
N PRO A 782 -4.91 25.50 0.39
CA PRO A 782 -4.92 24.21 -0.30
C PRO A 782 -3.89 24.17 -1.44
N ILE A 783 -2.95 23.23 -1.37
CA ILE A 783 -1.81 23.21 -2.29
C ILE A 783 -2.12 22.35 -3.51
N GLU A 784 -2.47 23.02 -4.61
CA GLU A 784 -2.70 22.38 -5.91
C GLU A 784 -1.41 21.77 -6.51
N ARG A 785 -1.60 20.85 -7.46
CA ARG A 785 -0.54 19.99 -8.01
C ARG A 785 0.47 20.80 -8.84
N GLY A 786 1.50 21.32 -8.17
CA GLY A 786 2.57 22.13 -8.78
C GLY A 786 2.97 23.37 -7.98
N GLY A 787 2.17 23.78 -6.98
CA GLY A 787 2.53 24.86 -6.06
C GLY A 787 3.73 24.48 -5.19
N ARG A 788 4.88 25.14 -5.39
CA ARG A 788 6.14 24.89 -4.65
C ARG A 788 6.61 26.05 -3.76
N GLY A 789 5.89 27.18 -3.75
CA GLY A 789 6.31 28.37 -2.98
C GLY A 789 6.13 28.25 -1.47
N ALA A 790 5.18 27.43 -1.01
CA ALA A 790 4.80 27.29 0.40
C ALA A 790 4.90 25.83 0.92
N MET A 791 5.58 24.96 0.17
CA MET A 791 5.83 23.56 0.50
C MET A 791 7.25 23.17 0.08
N GLY A 792 7.97 22.43 0.93
CA GLY A 792 9.19 21.74 0.56
C GLY A 792 8.99 20.22 0.49
N LEU A 793 9.47 19.61 -0.59
CA LEU A 793 9.40 18.17 -0.82
C LEU A 793 10.76 17.52 -0.49
N LEU A 794 10.80 16.72 0.57
CA LEU A 794 12.00 16.01 1.01
C LEU A 794 12.29 14.83 0.08
N TRP A 795 11.28 13.98 -0.17
CA TRP A 795 11.35 12.90 -1.16
C TRP A 795 9.98 12.65 -1.80
N SER A 796 9.98 12.02 -2.97
CA SER A 796 8.77 11.58 -3.69
C SER A 796 9.10 10.44 -4.66
N TYR A 797 8.09 9.82 -5.28
CA TYR A 797 8.26 8.87 -6.39
C TYR A 797 9.33 9.28 -7.45
N GLY A 798 9.45 10.56 -7.80
CA GLY A 798 10.43 11.05 -8.78
C GLY A 798 11.83 11.30 -8.19
N ASN A 799 11.86 11.89 -6.99
CA ASN A 799 13.07 12.15 -6.20
C ASN A 799 13.12 11.19 -4.99
N GLY A 800 13.20 9.89 -5.31
CA GLY A 800 13.03 8.81 -4.33
C GLY A 800 14.09 8.82 -3.24
N LEU A 801 13.73 8.28 -2.07
CA LEU A 801 14.62 8.22 -0.91
C LEU A 801 15.87 7.37 -1.19
N GLU A 802 15.75 6.30 -1.99
CA GLU A 802 16.86 5.47 -2.48
C GLU A 802 17.93 6.25 -3.26
N LYS A 803 17.55 7.27 -4.04
CA LYS A 803 18.52 8.11 -4.77
C LYS A 803 19.29 9.06 -3.85
N GLN A 804 18.66 9.50 -2.77
CA GLN A 804 19.24 10.44 -1.82
C GLN A 804 20.01 9.73 -0.69
N CYS A 805 19.62 8.49 -0.36
CA CYS A 805 20.17 7.66 0.71
C CYS A 805 20.45 6.22 0.20
N PRO A 806 21.39 6.00 -0.74
CA PRO A 806 21.60 4.70 -1.39
C PRO A 806 21.83 3.53 -0.42
N GLY A 807 20.91 2.56 -0.45
CA GLY A 807 20.95 1.39 0.42
C GLY A 807 20.66 1.69 1.90
N TYR A 808 19.81 2.68 2.18
CA TYR A 808 19.10 2.81 3.47
C TYR A 808 18.17 1.61 3.71
N ASP A 809 17.62 1.06 2.63
CA ASP A 809 16.72 -0.07 2.48
C ASP A 809 17.44 -1.42 2.26
N ALA A 810 18.78 -1.43 2.25
CA ALA A 810 19.57 -2.60 1.87
C ALA A 810 19.50 -3.78 2.87
N MET A 811 18.84 -3.60 4.02
CA MET A 811 18.77 -4.63 5.04
C MET A 811 17.83 -5.77 4.66
N TRP A 812 18.40 -6.99 4.69
CA TRP A 812 17.79 -8.25 4.29
C TRP A 812 17.37 -8.37 2.82
N LEU A 813 17.86 -7.51 1.93
CA LEU A 813 17.81 -7.76 0.48
C LEU A 813 18.68 -8.97 0.06
N TYR A 814 19.57 -9.43 0.95
CA TYR A 814 20.54 -10.50 0.73
C TYR A 814 20.11 -11.82 1.38
N LEU A 815 19.26 -12.59 0.68
CA LEU A 815 19.28 -14.07 0.74
C LEU A 815 19.90 -14.68 -0.52
N GLU A 816 20.76 -13.90 -1.19
CA GLU A 816 21.53 -14.27 -2.37
C GLU A 816 22.45 -15.49 -2.10
N ASN A 817 22.08 -16.68 -2.61
CA ASN A 817 23.05 -17.60 -3.23
C ASN A 817 22.46 -18.77 -4.06
N ARG A 818 21.33 -18.60 -4.77
CA ARG A 818 20.77 -19.66 -5.66
C ARG A 818 20.15 -19.16 -6.98
N GLY A 819 20.85 -18.28 -7.70
CA GLY A 819 20.70 -18.14 -9.15
C GLY A 819 19.31 -17.74 -9.68
N MET A 820 18.65 -16.75 -9.07
CA MET A 820 17.48 -16.10 -9.67
C MET A 820 17.82 -14.66 -10.07
N SER A 821 17.46 -14.29 -11.30
CA SER A 821 17.67 -12.94 -11.85
C SER A 821 16.39 -12.08 -11.76
N GLY A 822 16.54 -10.82 -11.36
CA GLY A 822 15.58 -9.75 -11.62
C GLY A 822 14.71 -9.32 -10.44
N LEU A 823 14.82 -8.03 -10.10
CA LEU A 823 13.95 -7.32 -9.15
C LEU A 823 12.80 -6.65 -9.93
N TRP A 824 11.55 -7.12 -9.79
CA TRP A 824 10.36 -6.39 -10.25
C TRP A 824 9.32 -6.27 -9.12
N GLY A 825 9.33 -5.09 -8.50
CA GLY A 825 8.41 -4.63 -7.47
C GLY A 825 8.75 -3.19 -7.12
N PHE A 826 7.77 -2.40 -6.66
CA PHE A 826 8.04 -1.02 -6.25
C PHE A 826 9.00 -1.04 -5.04
N TYR A 827 10.24 -0.64 -5.30
CA TYR A 827 11.34 -0.49 -4.34
C TYR A 827 11.96 -1.81 -3.82
N ARG A 828 12.73 -2.43 -4.74
CA ARG A 828 13.94 -3.26 -4.49
C ARG A 828 13.83 -4.63 -3.79
N GLY A 829 12.70 -5.34 -3.87
CA GLY A 829 12.75 -6.80 -4.02
C GLY A 829 11.61 -7.64 -3.42
N PRO A 830 11.46 -8.91 -3.87
CA PRO A 830 10.41 -9.81 -3.40
C PRO A 830 10.66 -10.38 -1.98
N ASP A 831 11.82 -10.09 -1.39
CA ASP A 831 12.25 -10.50 -0.05
C ASP A 831 12.32 -9.30 0.94
N GLY A 832 11.79 -8.13 0.56
CA GLY A 832 11.95 -6.86 1.30
C GLY A 832 11.37 -6.88 2.72
N VAL A 833 12.21 -7.23 3.70
CA VAL A 833 11.86 -7.42 5.12
C VAL A 833 11.35 -6.15 5.80
N TYR A 834 11.61 -4.93 5.32
CA TYR A 834 11.25 -3.71 6.09
C TYR A 834 10.31 -2.72 5.38
N HIS A 835 9.51 -3.20 4.43
CA HIS A 835 8.52 -2.38 3.71
C HIS A 835 7.07 -2.73 4.09
N ASN A 836 6.30 -1.78 4.63
CA ASN A 836 4.90 -1.99 5.02
C ASN A 836 3.99 -0.79 4.68
N HIS A 837 2.76 -1.11 4.26
CA HIS A 837 1.66 -0.19 4.04
C HIS A 837 0.86 -0.04 5.35
N GLY A 838 1.41 0.68 6.34
CA GLY A 838 0.90 0.68 7.71
C GLY A 838 1.25 1.94 8.50
N HIS A 839 1.48 1.78 9.82
CA HIS A 839 1.96 2.85 10.73
C HIS A 839 3.05 3.71 10.08
N GLN A 840 2.95 5.03 10.23
CA GLN A 840 3.95 5.97 9.71
C GLN A 840 4.58 6.75 10.86
N ASN A 841 5.90 6.91 10.80
CA ASN A 841 6.60 7.85 11.66
C ASN A 841 6.54 9.25 11.05
N PRO A 842 6.04 10.27 11.78
CA PRO A 842 6.13 11.65 11.32
C PRO A 842 7.58 12.13 11.34
N LEU A 843 7.85 13.25 10.68
CA LEU A 843 9.17 13.90 10.67
C LEU A 843 9.37 14.66 11.98
N ILE A 844 10.41 14.35 12.73
CA ILE A 844 10.63 14.91 14.07
C ILE A 844 11.56 16.11 13.98
N PRO A 845 11.07 17.36 14.17
CA PRO A 845 11.92 18.54 14.26
C PRO A 845 12.71 18.53 15.57
N PHE A 846 14.04 18.60 15.46
CA PHE A 846 14.95 18.68 16.59
C PHE A 846 16.27 19.34 16.18
N ASN A 847 16.78 20.31 16.95
CA ASN A 847 18.07 20.99 16.73
C ASN A 847 18.31 21.45 15.26
N GLY A 848 17.31 22.07 14.63
CA GLY A 848 17.42 22.57 13.25
C GLY A 848 17.40 21.50 12.15
N MET A 849 17.10 20.24 12.48
CA MET A 849 17.01 19.11 11.55
C MET A 849 15.66 18.39 11.68
N LEU A 850 15.28 17.60 10.67
CA LEU A 850 14.14 16.69 10.71
C LEU A 850 14.62 15.24 10.73
N PHE A 851 14.08 14.41 11.63
CA PHE A 851 14.43 12.99 11.74
C PHE A 851 13.24 12.09 11.37
N THR A 852 13.52 10.92 10.80
CA THR A 852 12.50 9.89 10.55
C THR A 852 13.14 8.49 10.52
N ILE A 853 12.33 7.45 10.63
CA ILE A 853 12.74 6.05 10.49
C ILE A 853 12.05 5.49 9.25
N LYS A 854 12.84 5.08 8.25
CA LYS A 854 12.35 4.48 7.00
C LYS A 854 13.17 3.25 6.63
N SER A 855 12.52 2.16 6.22
CA SER A 855 13.15 0.89 5.83
C SER A 855 14.28 0.40 6.80
N ASN A 856 14.02 0.47 8.11
CA ASN A 856 14.94 0.14 9.21
C ASN A 856 16.21 1.01 9.33
N CYS A 857 16.13 2.23 8.81
CA CYS A 857 17.21 3.22 8.82
C CYS A 857 16.73 4.53 9.47
N VAL A 858 17.55 5.10 10.35
CA VAL A 858 17.34 6.45 10.90
C VAL A 858 17.92 7.46 9.92
N ILE A 859 17.13 8.45 9.52
CA ILE A 859 17.49 9.44 8.49
C ILE A 859 17.31 10.84 9.05
N ALA A 860 18.33 11.68 8.91
CA ALA A 860 18.31 13.08 9.30
C ALA A 860 18.34 13.99 8.07
N PHE A 861 17.47 14.99 8.03
CA PHE A 861 17.39 16.02 6.99
C PHE A 861 17.79 17.38 7.57
N GLY A 862 18.54 18.16 6.80
CA GLY A 862 19.01 19.49 7.18
C GLY A 862 19.43 20.32 5.96
N SER A 863 19.89 21.53 6.22
CA SER A 863 20.35 22.45 5.17
C SER A 863 21.81 22.18 4.80
N SER A 864 22.04 21.15 3.97
CA SER A 864 23.35 20.80 3.41
C SER A 864 23.30 20.80 1.87
N GLY A 865 24.39 21.26 1.25
CA GLY A 865 24.63 21.08 -0.19
C GLY A 865 25.38 19.79 -0.52
N GLU A 866 26.01 19.15 0.48
CA GLU A 866 26.79 17.93 0.32
C GLU A 866 25.91 16.68 0.23
N PRO A 867 26.37 15.60 -0.44
CA PRO A 867 25.71 14.30 -0.42
C PRO A 867 25.54 13.73 1.00
N ALA A 868 24.46 12.99 1.21
CA ALA A 868 24.14 12.41 2.52
C ALA A 868 25.19 11.39 2.98
N ARG A 869 25.72 11.56 4.21
CA ARG A 869 26.70 10.63 4.80
C ARG A 869 26.02 9.31 5.18
N LYS A 870 26.32 8.25 4.44
CA LYS A 870 26.00 6.87 4.86
C LYS A 870 26.84 6.51 6.07
N LEU A 871 26.22 5.94 7.09
CA LEU A 871 26.91 5.41 8.26
C LEU A 871 26.88 3.89 8.30
N ASP A 872 27.89 3.32 8.95
CA ASP A 872 27.96 1.88 9.19
C ASP A 872 26.77 1.40 10.02
N ILE A 873 26.28 0.22 9.62
CA ILE A 873 25.14 -0.45 10.24
C ILE A 873 25.39 -0.74 11.72
N ILE A 874 24.39 -0.44 12.55
CA ILE A 874 24.41 -0.86 13.95
C ILE A 874 23.92 -2.31 14.03
N ARG A 875 24.85 -3.21 14.33
CA ARG A 875 24.59 -4.62 14.64
C ARG A 875 24.24 -4.79 16.13
N PRO A 876 23.40 -5.77 16.53
CA PRO A 876 23.12 -6.05 17.94
C PRO A 876 24.39 -6.44 18.70
N GLY A 877 24.49 -6.03 19.96
CA GLY A 877 25.48 -6.56 20.90
C GLY A 877 25.00 -7.82 21.62
N LYS A 878 25.73 -8.20 22.67
CA LYS A 878 25.25 -9.17 23.65
C LYS A 878 24.30 -8.45 24.61
N PRO A 879 23.15 -9.03 24.99
CA PRO A 879 22.25 -8.44 25.99
C PRO A 879 22.99 -8.06 27.27
N VAL A 880 22.75 -6.85 27.77
CA VAL A 880 23.39 -6.32 29.00
C VAL A 880 22.54 -6.54 30.25
N VAL A 881 21.34 -7.08 30.10
CA VAL A 881 20.43 -7.48 31.18
C VAL A 881 20.07 -8.96 31.01
N ALA A 882 20.09 -9.71 32.11
CA ALA A 882 19.64 -11.10 32.13
C ALA A 882 18.12 -11.19 31.87
N PRO A 883 17.62 -12.26 31.20
CA PRO A 883 16.19 -12.47 30.99
C PRO A 883 15.41 -12.44 32.31
N PRO A 884 14.11 -12.07 32.27
CA PRO A 884 13.25 -12.14 33.44
C PRO A 884 13.12 -13.60 33.91
N PRO A 885 12.97 -13.85 35.23
CA PRO A 885 12.73 -15.20 35.72
C PRO A 885 11.43 -15.77 35.16
N ALA A 886 11.43 -17.07 34.87
CA ALA A 886 10.27 -17.79 34.38
C ALA A 886 9.15 -17.78 35.43
N ARG A 887 7.91 -17.51 35.01
CA ARG A 887 6.75 -17.52 35.92
C ARG A 887 6.54 -18.92 36.54
N PRO A 888 6.10 -19.00 37.81
CA PRO A 888 5.78 -20.27 38.45
C PRO A 888 4.75 -21.07 37.65
N VAL A 889 4.91 -22.40 37.56
CA VAL A 889 3.98 -23.25 36.80
C VAL A 889 2.55 -23.19 37.35
N GLU A 890 2.37 -23.02 38.66
CA GLU A 890 1.05 -22.84 39.28
C GLU A 890 0.36 -21.53 38.87
N TYR A 891 1.12 -20.44 38.65
CA TYR A 891 0.58 -19.22 38.06
C TYR A 891 0.09 -19.46 36.63
N LEU A 892 0.86 -20.22 35.82
CA LEU A 892 0.45 -20.56 34.46
C LEU A 892 -0.81 -21.43 34.43
N LYS A 893 -0.92 -22.42 35.33
CA LYS A 893 -2.15 -23.21 35.51
C LYS A 893 -3.34 -22.38 35.97
N GLN A 894 -3.13 -21.44 36.90
CA GLN A 894 -4.19 -20.51 37.34
C GLN A 894 -4.67 -19.66 36.15
N ARG A 895 -3.75 -19.08 35.35
CA ARG A 895 -4.11 -18.32 34.15
C ARG A 895 -4.85 -19.19 33.12
N LEU A 896 -4.47 -20.45 32.95
CA LEU A 896 -5.20 -21.42 32.11
C LEU A 896 -6.62 -21.66 32.63
N ALA A 897 -6.78 -21.87 33.95
CA ALA A 897 -8.07 -22.05 34.62
C ALA A 897 -8.99 -20.82 34.47
N GLU A 898 -8.45 -19.62 34.59
CA GLU A 898 -9.17 -18.36 34.41
C GLU A 898 -9.64 -18.17 32.95
N GLU A 899 -8.78 -18.43 31.95
CA GLU A 899 -9.17 -18.29 30.53
C GLU A 899 -10.13 -19.40 30.06
N VAL A 900 -10.06 -20.61 30.62
CA VAL A 900 -11.06 -21.67 30.38
C VAL A 900 -12.39 -21.32 31.03
N GLN A 901 -12.41 -20.74 32.24
CA GLN A 901 -13.67 -20.34 32.90
C GLN A 901 -14.48 -19.37 32.04
N LYS A 902 -13.82 -18.38 31.40
CA LYS A 902 -14.48 -17.44 30.47
C LYS A 902 -15.16 -18.10 29.26
N ILE A 903 -14.74 -19.32 28.88
CA ILE A 903 -15.40 -20.12 27.83
C ILE A 903 -16.63 -20.81 28.44
N LEU A 904 -16.47 -21.45 29.59
CA LEU A 904 -17.57 -22.11 30.30
C LEU A 904 -18.73 -21.14 30.61
N ASP A 905 -18.40 -19.94 31.09
CA ASP A 905 -19.36 -18.87 31.41
C ASP A 905 -20.08 -18.31 30.16
N ALA A 906 -19.45 -18.42 28.98
CA ALA A 906 -19.98 -17.90 27.72
C ALA A 906 -20.76 -18.95 26.91
N GLY A 907 -20.52 -20.24 27.14
CA GLY A 907 -21.06 -21.33 26.33
C GLY A 907 -20.45 -21.36 24.93
N HIS A 908 -21.25 -21.73 23.93
CA HIS A 908 -20.81 -21.79 22.54
C HIS A 908 -20.26 -20.43 22.07
N LEU A 909 -19.07 -20.42 21.49
CA LEU A 909 -18.37 -19.20 21.08
C LEU A 909 -18.35 -19.05 19.56
N GLN A 910 -18.88 -17.93 19.06
CA GLN A 910 -18.75 -17.50 17.67
C GLN A 910 -17.28 -17.58 17.21
N PRO A 911 -16.98 -17.86 15.94
CA PRO A 911 -15.62 -17.72 15.44
C PRO A 911 -15.13 -16.26 15.56
N GLY A 912 -13.82 -16.06 15.61
CA GLY A 912 -13.24 -14.76 15.90
C GLY A 912 -13.38 -13.77 14.74
N TYR A 913 -14.00 -12.61 14.99
CA TYR A 913 -14.18 -11.52 14.02
C TYR A 913 -12.89 -10.70 13.81
N PHE A 914 -11.79 -11.37 13.48
CA PHE A 914 -10.52 -10.72 13.19
C PHE A 914 -9.92 -11.36 11.94
N CYS A 915 -9.42 -10.55 10.99
CA CYS A 915 -8.67 -11.08 9.86
C CYS A 915 -7.18 -10.83 10.07
N ALA A 916 -6.45 -11.91 10.32
CA ALA A 916 -4.99 -11.86 10.41
C ALA A 916 -4.30 -11.82 9.04
N GLY A 917 -4.99 -12.17 7.95
CA GLY A 917 -4.36 -12.25 6.63
C GLY A 917 -3.27 -13.34 6.53
N GLN A 918 -3.35 -14.41 7.33
CA GLN A 918 -2.39 -15.54 7.30
C GLN A 918 -2.24 -16.17 5.90
N PHE A 919 -3.24 -15.99 5.04
CA PHE A 919 -3.28 -16.43 3.65
C PHE A 919 -3.78 -15.26 2.79
N ILE A 920 -2.96 -14.72 1.87
CA ILE A 920 -3.42 -13.69 0.92
C ILE A 920 -2.78 -13.87 -0.47
N ALA A 921 -3.60 -14.28 -1.44
CA ALA A 921 -4.04 -13.38 -2.50
C ALA A 921 -5.09 -14.07 -3.39
N ARG A 922 -6.33 -13.52 -3.37
CA ARG A 922 -7.55 -14.03 -4.05
C ARG A 922 -8.23 -15.26 -3.45
N PHE A 923 -7.58 -15.91 -2.50
CA PHE A 923 -7.99 -17.21 -1.96
C PHE A 923 -7.70 -17.27 -0.45
N ASP A 924 -8.46 -16.47 0.30
CA ASP A 924 -8.36 -16.40 1.75
C ASP A 924 -9.10 -17.62 2.34
N HIS A 925 -8.35 -18.62 2.81
CA HIS A 925 -8.87 -19.91 3.28
C HIS A 925 -8.67 -20.14 4.77
N MET A 926 -8.67 -19.06 5.56
CA MET A 926 -9.15 -19.05 6.95
C MET A 926 -9.73 -17.66 7.20
N SER A 927 -10.88 -17.38 6.59
CA SER A 927 -11.69 -16.21 6.95
C SER A 927 -12.39 -16.49 8.29
N PRO A 928 -12.42 -15.52 9.21
CA PRO A 928 -12.44 -15.74 10.66
C PRO A 928 -11.55 -16.79 11.34
N TYR A 929 -11.16 -16.47 12.57
CA TYR A 929 -10.43 -17.35 13.50
C TYR A 929 -11.33 -18.47 14.04
N PHE A 930 -10.77 -19.65 14.32
CA PHE A 930 -11.43 -20.74 15.05
C PHE A 930 -12.71 -21.29 14.39
N GLN A 931 -12.81 -21.23 13.05
CA GLN A 931 -13.91 -21.86 12.30
C GLN A 931 -13.79 -23.38 12.23
N VAL A 932 -12.59 -23.96 12.38
CA VAL A 932 -12.38 -25.40 12.30
C VAL A 932 -12.67 -26.01 13.68
N PRO A 933 -13.70 -26.86 13.83
CA PRO A 933 -14.20 -27.26 15.15
C PRO A 933 -13.16 -28.00 15.99
N ALA A 934 -12.31 -28.81 15.35
CA ALA A 934 -11.25 -29.52 16.08
C ALA A 934 -10.25 -28.62 16.80
N GLU A 935 -10.05 -27.36 16.40
CA GLU A 935 -9.16 -26.45 17.13
C GLU A 935 -9.67 -26.25 18.57
N THR A 936 -10.99 -26.10 18.75
CA THR A 936 -11.62 -25.96 20.07
C THR A 936 -11.51 -27.26 20.87
N PHE A 937 -11.90 -28.41 20.29
CA PHE A 937 -11.85 -29.70 20.97
C PHE A 937 -10.42 -30.12 21.34
N TYR A 938 -9.45 -29.92 20.45
CA TYR A 938 -8.04 -30.25 20.67
C TYR A 938 -7.43 -29.45 21.82
N VAL A 939 -7.57 -28.12 21.79
CA VAL A 939 -6.97 -27.23 22.80
C VAL A 939 -7.60 -27.49 24.18
N LEU A 940 -8.93 -27.62 24.24
CA LEU A 940 -9.62 -27.86 25.51
C LEU A 940 -9.43 -29.28 26.05
N ALA A 941 -9.36 -30.31 25.19
CA ALA A 941 -9.01 -31.66 25.64
C ALA A 941 -7.58 -31.72 26.21
N ARG A 942 -6.63 -30.95 25.65
CA ARG A 942 -5.29 -30.79 26.24
C ARG A 942 -5.25 -29.92 27.49
N ALA A 943 -6.22 -29.03 27.70
CA ALA A 943 -6.31 -28.24 28.94
C ALA A 943 -6.69 -29.10 30.15
N LEU A 944 -7.59 -30.09 29.97
CA LEU A 944 -8.14 -30.94 31.04
C LEU A 944 -7.15 -31.38 32.14
N PRO A 945 -6.00 -32.04 31.86
CA PRO A 945 -5.09 -32.51 32.91
C PRO A 945 -4.43 -31.38 33.74
N HIS A 946 -4.49 -30.14 33.28
CA HIS A 946 -3.85 -28.98 33.91
C HIS A 946 -4.82 -28.11 34.72
N LEU A 947 -6.12 -28.47 34.75
CA LEU A 947 -7.19 -27.72 35.42
C LEU A 947 -7.53 -28.27 36.82
N PRO A 948 -8.04 -27.43 37.75
CA PRO A 948 -8.67 -27.87 38.99
C PRO A 948 -9.82 -28.87 38.76
N ALA A 949 -10.00 -29.84 39.67
CA ALA A 949 -10.90 -30.98 39.48
C ALA A 949 -12.38 -30.59 39.22
N ASN A 950 -12.87 -29.52 39.85
CA ASN A 950 -14.20 -28.98 39.58
C ASN A 950 -14.34 -28.42 38.15
N GLN A 951 -13.32 -27.70 37.67
CA GLN A 951 -13.29 -27.21 36.29
C GLN A 951 -13.08 -28.33 35.27
N GLN A 952 -12.35 -29.41 35.62
CA GLN A 952 -12.25 -30.58 34.76
C GLN A 952 -13.64 -31.16 34.47
N GLN A 953 -14.49 -31.34 35.51
CA GLN A 953 -15.83 -31.86 35.31
C GLN A 953 -16.69 -30.93 34.45
N ALA A 954 -16.72 -29.64 34.76
CA ALA A 954 -17.46 -28.65 33.97
C ALA A 954 -16.99 -28.59 32.50
N LEU A 955 -15.68 -28.70 32.25
CA LEU A 955 -15.13 -28.75 30.89
C LEU A 955 -15.47 -30.06 30.16
N ARG A 956 -15.53 -31.20 30.86
CA ARG A 956 -15.98 -32.48 30.28
C ARG A 956 -17.46 -32.41 29.87
N GLU A 957 -18.30 -31.74 30.67
CA GLU A 957 -19.72 -31.51 30.35
C GLU A 957 -19.89 -30.55 29.17
N TYR A 958 -19.16 -29.43 29.17
CA TYR A 958 -19.10 -28.49 28.04
C TYR A 958 -18.69 -29.20 26.74
N LEU A 959 -17.58 -29.95 26.74
CA LEU A 959 -17.09 -30.64 25.56
C LEU A 959 -18.07 -31.72 25.07
N LYS A 960 -18.74 -32.44 25.97
CA LYS A 960 -19.79 -33.41 25.59
C LYS A 960 -20.99 -32.73 24.92
N LYS A 961 -21.44 -31.60 25.47
CA LYS A 961 -22.54 -30.81 24.89
C LYS A 961 -22.17 -30.27 23.51
N GLU A 962 -21.02 -29.59 23.40
CA GLU A 962 -20.54 -29.04 22.12
C GLU A 962 -20.34 -30.13 21.07
N PHE A 963 -19.82 -31.31 21.43
CA PHE A 963 -19.66 -32.42 20.49
C PHE A 963 -21.01 -33.01 20.05
N ALA A 964 -21.99 -33.10 20.96
CA ALA A 964 -23.32 -33.60 20.64
C ALA A 964 -24.12 -32.64 19.74
N GLU A 965 -23.94 -31.32 19.88
CA GLU A 965 -24.58 -30.32 19.02
C GLU A 965 -23.83 -30.13 17.68
N ARG A 966 -22.49 -30.14 17.70
CA ARG A 966 -21.63 -29.78 16.56
C ARG A 966 -20.37 -30.65 16.50
N SER A 967 -20.56 -31.96 16.28
CA SER A 967 -19.46 -32.92 16.17
C SER A 967 -18.44 -32.50 15.10
N PRO A 968 -17.12 -32.50 15.38
CA PRO A 968 -16.11 -32.18 14.39
C PRO A 968 -16.07 -33.21 13.24
N LEU A 969 -16.59 -34.42 13.42
CA LEU A 969 -16.71 -35.41 12.34
C LEU A 969 -17.88 -35.12 11.39
N GLU A 970 -18.86 -34.33 11.82
CA GLU A 970 -20.06 -34.00 11.05
C GLU A 970 -19.95 -32.61 10.43
N VAL A 971 -19.52 -31.63 11.21
CA VAL A 971 -19.30 -30.23 10.82
C VAL A 971 -17.85 -30.01 10.38
N ALA A 972 -17.66 -29.44 9.19
CA ALA A 972 -16.36 -29.02 8.69
C ALA A 972 -15.97 -27.61 9.17
N LEU A 973 -16.95 -26.69 9.25
CA LEU A 973 -16.78 -25.31 9.66
C LEU A 973 -17.95 -24.85 10.55
N TYR A 974 -17.66 -24.18 11.65
CA TYR A 974 -18.66 -23.54 12.51
C TYR A 974 -19.38 -22.37 11.83
N GLY A 975 -20.66 -22.19 12.16
CA GLY A 975 -21.49 -21.03 11.85
C GLY A 975 -21.11 -19.78 12.66
N TRP A 976 -22.05 -18.84 12.78
CA TRP A 976 -21.85 -17.56 13.49
C TRP A 976 -22.79 -17.31 14.67
N ASP A 977 -23.40 -18.36 15.21
CA ASP A 977 -24.15 -18.34 16.47
C ASP A 977 -23.24 -18.48 17.70
N GLY A 978 -23.80 -18.27 18.90
CA GLY A 978 -23.07 -18.26 20.17
C GLY A 978 -22.68 -16.85 20.65
N ALA A 979 -21.77 -16.78 21.63
CA ALA A 979 -21.28 -15.54 22.23
C ALA A 979 -20.02 -14.98 21.51
N PRO A 980 -19.85 -13.65 21.44
CA PRO A 980 -18.69 -13.02 20.80
C PRO A 980 -17.40 -13.20 21.63
N ARG A 981 -16.27 -13.35 20.94
CA ARG A 981 -14.94 -13.52 21.57
C ARG A 981 -14.25 -12.20 21.95
N THR A 982 -14.64 -11.07 21.36
CA THR A 982 -13.95 -9.76 21.55
C THR A 982 -14.64 -8.85 22.57
N TRP A 983 -13.96 -7.77 22.99
CA TRP A 983 -14.59 -6.62 23.66
C TRP A 983 -15.21 -5.61 22.68
N ALA A 984 -15.10 -5.81 21.37
CA ALA A 984 -15.70 -4.94 20.36
C ALA A 984 -17.17 -5.34 20.11
N GLU A 985 -17.99 -4.38 19.70
CA GLU A 985 -19.30 -4.69 19.11
C GLU A 985 -19.13 -4.84 17.61
N TYR A 986 -19.67 -5.92 17.04
CA TYR A 986 -19.58 -6.17 15.62
C TYR A 986 -20.56 -5.26 14.87
N PRO A 987 -20.17 -4.62 13.75
CA PRO A 987 -21.04 -3.73 12.98
C PRO A 987 -22.34 -4.43 12.57
N PRO A 988 -23.50 -3.75 12.63
CA PRO A 988 -24.77 -4.32 12.18
C PRO A 988 -24.73 -4.91 10.77
N GLU A 989 -24.02 -4.27 9.82
CA GLU A 989 -23.88 -4.81 8.46
C GLU A 989 -23.01 -6.08 8.40
N ALA A 990 -22.02 -6.19 9.29
CA ALA A 990 -21.20 -7.40 9.41
C ALA A 990 -21.99 -8.54 10.07
N VAL A 991 -22.70 -8.26 11.18
CA VAL A 991 -23.57 -9.23 11.87
C VAL A 991 -24.64 -9.78 10.92
N ALA A 992 -25.38 -8.92 10.21
CA ALA A 992 -26.44 -9.32 9.29
C ALA A 992 -25.95 -10.14 8.07
N MET A 993 -24.66 -10.03 7.74
CA MET A 993 -24.01 -10.84 6.71
C MET A 993 -23.45 -12.15 7.28
N MET A 994 -22.84 -12.13 8.48
CA MET A 994 -22.28 -13.31 9.12
C MET A 994 -23.36 -14.27 9.66
N GLN A 995 -24.54 -13.78 10.04
CA GLN A 995 -25.73 -14.60 10.36
C GLN A 995 -26.21 -15.48 9.20
N ARG A 996 -25.72 -15.25 7.96
CA ARG A 996 -25.99 -16.11 6.80
C ARG A 996 -25.02 -17.31 6.73
N VAL A 997 -23.97 -17.31 7.53
CA VAL A 997 -23.01 -18.41 7.67
C VAL A 997 -23.53 -19.37 8.73
N LYS A 998 -23.97 -20.55 8.26
CA LYS A 998 -24.41 -21.66 9.12
C LYS A 998 -23.28 -22.69 9.25
N ASP A 999 -23.38 -23.55 10.27
CA ASP A 999 -22.59 -24.78 10.36
C ASP A 999 -22.65 -25.53 9.02
N SER A 1000 -21.48 -25.93 8.51
CA SER A 1000 -21.36 -26.55 7.20
C SER A 1000 -20.67 -27.91 7.30
N PRO A 1001 -21.25 -29.01 6.76
CA PRO A 1001 -20.64 -30.34 6.79
C PRO A 1001 -19.49 -30.51 5.77
N MET A 1002 -19.28 -29.51 4.91
CA MET A 1002 -18.14 -29.41 3.99
C MET A 1002 -17.52 -28.02 4.10
N ALA A 1003 -16.21 -27.90 3.89
CA ALA A 1003 -15.58 -26.59 3.83
C ALA A 1003 -16.05 -25.77 2.60
N GLY A 1004 -16.48 -26.47 1.53
CA GLY A 1004 -17.05 -25.89 0.33
C GLY A 1004 -15.99 -25.47 -0.70
N GLY A 1005 -16.41 -25.24 -1.95
CA GLY A 1005 -15.53 -25.09 -3.12
C GLY A 1005 -14.60 -23.87 -3.16
N ARG A 1006 -14.43 -23.16 -2.04
CA ARG A 1006 -13.31 -22.24 -1.85
C ARG A 1006 -12.10 -22.95 -1.26
N TRP A 1007 -12.29 -23.87 -0.32
CA TRP A 1007 -11.19 -24.53 0.38
C TRP A 1007 -10.56 -25.66 -0.46
N MET A 1008 -9.28 -25.96 -0.22
CA MET A 1008 -8.54 -26.97 -1.00
C MET A 1008 -8.86 -28.42 -0.58
N TRP A 1009 -9.81 -28.61 0.33
CA TRP A 1009 -10.27 -29.89 0.86
C TRP A 1009 -11.80 -29.88 1.00
N PRO A 1010 -12.49 -31.01 0.80
CA PRO A 1010 -13.93 -31.10 1.05
C PRO A 1010 -14.24 -31.06 2.56
N PHE A 1011 -13.38 -31.67 3.39
CA PHE A 1011 -13.53 -31.79 4.84
C PHE A 1011 -12.13 -31.73 5.50
N PRO A 1012 -11.89 -30.98 6.60
CA PRO A 1012 -10.56 -30.80 7.16
C PRO A 1012 -10.07 -32.08 7.87
N PRO A 1013 -8.98 -32.74 7.45
CA PRO A 1013 -8.52 -33.97 8.11
C PRO A 1013 -8.16 -33.78 9.58
N HIS A 1014 -7.73 -32.57 10.00
CA HIS A 1014 -7.49 -32.24 11.41
C HIS A 1014 -8.73 -32.40 12.30
N ASN A 1015 -9.95 -32.41 11.73
CA ASN A 1015 -11.16 -32.75 12.48
C ASN A 1015 -11.13 -34.17 13.06
N VAL A 1016 -10.50 -35.12 12.36
CA VAL A 1016 -10.29 -36.49 12.86
C VAL A 1016 -9.31 -36.50 14.04
N TYR A 1017 -8.30 -35.62 14.03
CA TYR A 1017 -7.37 -35.46 15.14
C TYR A 1017 -8.06 -34.87 16.39
N GLY A 1018 -8.95 -33.88 16.22
CA GLY A 1018 -9.78 -33.37 17.32
C GLY A 1018 -10.67 -34.46 17.94
N ALA A 1019 -11.32 -35.28 17.11
CA ALA A 1019 -12.10 -36.44 17.56
C ALA A 1019 -11.24 -37.50 18.27
N TYR A 1020 -10.03 -37.77 17.80
CA TYR A 1020 -9.06 -38.63 18.50
C TYR A 1020 -8.73 -38.09 19.90
N LYS A 1021 -8.41 -36.80 20.04
CA LYS A 1021 -8.07 -36.20 21.33
C LYS A 1021 -9.26 -36.11 22.28
N TYR A 1022 -10.47 -35.94 21.76
CA TYR A 1022 -11.72 -36.06 22.50
C TYR A 1022 -11.92 -37.48 23.08
N ALA A 1023 -11.72 -38.53 22.27
CA ALA A 1023 -11.74 -39.91 22.75
C ALA A 1023 -10.60 -40.23 23.73
N GLN A 1024 -9.38 -39.73 23.47
CA GLN A 1024 -8.21 -39.89 24.35
C GLN A 1024 -8.45 -39.27 25.74
N ALA A 1025 -9.23 -38.20 25.83
CA ALA A 1025 -9.64 -37.58 27.09
C ALA A 1025 -10.72 -38.39 27.86
N GLY A 1026 -11.19 -39.52 27.33
CA GLY A 1026 -12.21 -40.38 27.94
C GLY A 1026 -13.64 -39.84 27.81
N LEU A 1027 -13.93 -39.06 26.76
CA LEU A 1027 -15.23 -38.40 26.59
C LEU A 1027 -16.25 -39.20 25.74
N CYS A 1028 -15.79 -40.19 24.97
CA CYS A 1028 -16.59 -41.06 24.08
C CYS A 1028 -15.79 -42.35 23.76
N ASP A 1029 -16.47 -43.42 23.32
CA ASP A 1029 -15.82 -44.65 22.83
C ASP A 1029 -15.14 -44.39 21.46
N ALA A 1030 -13.85 -44.69 21.38
CA ALA A 1030 -13.09 -44.59 20.14
C ALA A 1030 -13.68 -45.44 18.99
N LYS A 1031 -14.33 -46.57 19.29
CA LYS A 1031 -14.96 -47.44 18.27
C LYS A 1031 -16.10 -46.75 17.52
N GLU A 1032 -16.87 -45.91 18.23
CA GLU A 1032 -17.99 -45.16 17.65
C GLU A 1032 -17.49 -44.12 16.64
N LEU A 1033 -16.50 -43.33 17.05
CA LEU A 1033 -15.89 -42.28 16.22
C LEU A 1033 -15.10 -42.85 15.04
N LEU A 1034 -14.40 -43.98 15.23
CA LEU A 1034 -13.53 -44.58 14.22
C LEU A 1034 -14.27 -44.93 12.91
N ARG A 1035 -15.50 -45.44 13.02
CA ARG A 1035 -16.36 -45.75 11.87
C ARG A 1035 -16.62 -44.51 11.01
N THR A 1036 -17.02 -43.41 11.65
CA THR A 1036 -17.32 -42.14 10.97
C THR A 1036 -16.06 -41.47 10.44
N ALA A 1037 -14.95 -41.53 11.19
CA ALA A 1037 -13.67 -40.96 10.81
C ALA A 1037 -13.12 -41.55 9.50
N ARG A 1038 -13.30 -42.85 9.23
CA ARG A 1038 -12.80 -43.45 7.98
C ARG A 1038 -13.47 -42.86 6.74
N ALA A 1039 -14.77 -42.57 6.81
CA ALA A 1039 -15.52 -41.97 5.69
C ALA A 1039 -15.14 -40.50 5.41
N LYS A 1040 -14.30 -39.89 6.25
CA LYS A 1040 -13.91 -38.47 6.19
C LYS A 1040 -12.46 -38.25 5.73
N LEU A 1041 -11.71 -39.32 5.44
CA LEU A 1041 -10.29 -39.27 5.08
C LEU A 1041 -10.04 -39.66 3.62
N GLU A 1042 -9.27 -38.83 2.93
CA GLU A 1042 -8.69 -39.14 1.63
C GLU A 1042 -7.37 -39.90 1.84
N VAL A 1043 -7.19 -41.06 1.21
CA VAL A 1043 -5.97 -41.90 1.32
C VAL A 1043 -5.63 -42.47 -0.06
N PRO A 1044 -4.48 -42.11 -0.68
CA PRO A 1044 -3.58 -41.02 -0.30
C PRO A 1044 -4.27 -39.64 -0.39
N PRO A 1045 -3.63 -38.53 0.05
CA PRO A 1045 -4.20 -37.20 -0.10
C PRO A 1045 -4.50 -36.89 -1.56
N ARG A 1046 -5.63 -36.22 -1.84
CA ARG A 1046 -5.97 -35.80 -3.21
C ARG A 1046 -5.01 -34.72 -3.75
N MET A 1047 -4.35 -33.98 -2.86
CA MET A 1047 -3.44 -32.90 -3.20
C MET A 1047 -2.07 -33.44 -3.67
N PRO A 1048 -1.57 -33.07 -4.86
CA PRO A 1048 -0.26 -33.51 -5.35
C PRO A 1048 0.90 -32.85 -4.57
N GLU A 1049 2.04 -33.54 -4.54
CA GLU A 1049 3.25 -33.15 -3.79
C GLU A 1049 3.63 -31.65 -3.90
N PRO A 1050 3.68 -31.01 -5.09
CA PRO A 1050 4.06 -29.60 -5.19
C PRO A 1050 3.14 -28.66 -4.39
N MET A 1051 1.82 -28.91 -4.39
CA MET A 1051 0.87 -28.09 -3.64
C MET A 1051 0.98 -28.34 -2.13
N LEU A 1052 1.30 -29.57 -1.69
CA LEU A 1052 1.57 -29.86 -0.27
C LEU A 1052 2.82 -29.12 0.24
N LEU A 1053 3.82 -28.91 -0.62
CA LEU A 1053 5.06 -28.19 -0.29
C LEU A 1053 4.93 -26.66 -0.34
N GLU A 1054 4.07 -26.12 -1.21
CA GLU A 1054 3.70 -24.70 -1.23
C GLU A 1054 2.75 -24.33 -0.08
N HIS A 1055 1.93 -25.30 0.37
CA HIS A 1055 0.96 -25.17 1.45
C HIS A 1055 1.26 -26.10 2.64
N VAL A 1056 2.42 -25.95 3.29
CA VAL A 1056 2.91 -26.85 4.37
C VAL A 1056 1.89 -27.09 5.51
N TRP A 1057 1.01 -26.14 5.81
CA TRP A 1057 -0.08 -26.34 6.78
C TRP A 1057 -1.08 -27.44 6.34
N GLN A 1058 -1.27 -27.65 5.04
CA GLN A 1058 -2.02 -28.79 4.47
C GLN A 1058 -1.32 -30.10 4.73
N LEU A 1059 -0.01 -30.14 4.51
CA LEU A 1059 0.82 -31.32 4.81
C LEU A 1059 0.68 -31.70 6.30
N ASN A 1060 0.79 -30.72 7.20
CA ASN A 1060 0.52 -30.90 8.63
C ASN A 1060 -0.93 -31.36 8.90
N MET A 1061 -1.92 -30.79 8.19
CA MET A 1061 -3.34 -31.15 8.35
C MET A 1061 -3.64 -32.61 8.00
N TYR A 1062 -3.12 -33.10 6.86
CA TYR A 1062 -3.25 -34.51 6.46
C TYR A 1062 -2.50 -35.44 7.41
N ILE A 1063 -1.28 -35.07 7.84
CA ILE A 1063 -0.53 -35.81 8.86
C ILE A 1063 -1.35 -35.94 10.15
N ALA A 1064 -1.90 -34.83 10.67
CA ALA A 1064 -2.74 -34.83 11.86
C ALA A 1064 -3.98 -35.73 11.68
N GLY A 1065 -4.65 -35.67 10.54
CA GLY A 1065 -5.81 -36.53 10.26
C GLY A 1065 -5.49 -38.02 10.27
N TYR A 1066 -4.35 -38.42 9.70
CA TYR A 1066 -3.88 -39.81 9.74
C TYR A 1066 -3.43 -40.24 11.14
N GLU A 1067 -2.68 -39.39 11.86
CA GLU A 1067 -2.30 -39.63 13.25
C GLU A 1067 -3.53 -39.80 14.15
N GLY A 1068 -4.57 -39.00 13.93
CA GLY A 1068 -5.86 -39.09 14.61
C GLY A 1068 -6.57 -40.41 14.31
N PHE A 1069 -6.62 -40.83 13.04
CA PHE A 1069 -7.25 -42.09 12.66
C PHE A 1069 -6.56 -43.30 13.28
N LEU A 1070 -5.23 -43.39 13.15
CA LEU A 1070 -4.44 -44.46 13.76
C LEU A 1070 -4.55 -44.41 15.30
N GLY A 1071 -4.62 -43.20 15.88
CA GLY A 1071 -4.91 -43.00 17.30
C GLY A 1071 -6.25 -43.58 17.74
N LEU A 1072 -7.31 -43.37 16.97
CA LEU A 1072 -8.61 -43.99 17.20
C LEU A 1072 -8.57 -45.52 17.03
N GLN A 1073 -7.82 -46.05 16.06
CA GLN A 1073 -7.63 -47.51 15.93
C GLN A 1073 -6.94 -48.10 17.17
N ARG A 1074 -5.85 -47.48 17.65
CA ARG A 1074 -5.15 -47.89 18.88
C ARG A 1074 -6.08 -47.86 20.10
N LEU A 1075 -6.83 -46.78 20.31
CA LEU A 1075 -7.80 -46.69 21.42
C LEU A 1075 -8.96 -47.70 21.29
N ALA A 1076 -9.38 -48.02 20.07
CA ALA A 1076 -10.43 -49.01 19.79
C ALA A 1076 -9.94 -50.47 19.91
N GLY A 1077 -8.64 -50.72 20.11
CA GLY A 1077 -8.03 -52.05 20.11
C GLY A 1077 -7.96 -52.70 18.72
N GLN A 1078 -8.01 -51.90 17.64
CA GLN A 1078 -7.91 -52.39 16.27
C GLN A 1078 -6.47 -52.33 15.74
N LYS A 1079 -6.15 -53.21 14.79
CA LYS A 1079 -4.89 -53.11 14.03
C LYS A 1079 -4.89 -51.84 13.17
N GLU A 1080 -3.74 -51.19 13.11
CA GLU A 1080 -3.52 -49.99 12.30
C GLU A 1080 -3.63 -50.31 10.79
N ASP A 1081 -4.21 -49.38 10.02
CA ASP A 1081 -4.34 -49.53 8.58
C ASP A 1081 -2.99 -49.33 7.86
N PRO A 1082 -2.51 -50.32 7.07
CA PRO A 1082 -1.18 -50.27 6.46
C PRO A 1082 -1.06 -49.22 5.35
N GLU A 1083 -2.13 -48.89 4.63
CA GLU A 1083 -2.07 -47.85 3.58
C GLU A 1083 -2.11 -46.44 4.19
N ILE A 1084 -2.78 -46.26 5.34
CA ILE A 1084 -2.71 -45.01 6.12
C ILE A 1084 -1.32 -44.85 6.76
N LEU A 1085 -0.74 -45.90 7.34
CA LEU A 1085 0.64 -45.88 7.86
C LEU A 1085 1.64 -45.46 6.78
N LYS A 1086 1.62 -46.15 5.64
CA LYS A 1086 2.46 -45.86 4.46
C LYS A 1086 2.28 -44.43 3.94
N SER A 1087 1.05 -43.93 3.93
CA SER A 1087 0.74 -42.54 3.55
C SER A 1087 1.28 -41.54 4.56
N LEU A 1088 1.12 -41.79 5.86
CA LEU A 1088 1.65 -40.97 6.95
C LEU A 1088 3.20 -40.91 6.92
N GLU A 1089 3.87 -42.04 6.74
CA GLU A 1089 5.32 -42.11 6.59
C GLU A 1089 5.82 -41.36 5.34
N TYR A 1090 5.10 -41.44 4.23
CA TYR A 1090 5.41 -40.67 3.03
C TYR A 1090 5.30 -39.16 3.30
N LEU A 1091 4.20 -38.68 3.90
CA LEU A 1091 4.02 -37.25 4.21
C LEU A 1091 5.02 -36.71 5.23
N ARG A 1092 5.33 -37.50 6.27
CA ARG A 1092 6.35 -37.17 7.28
C ARG A 1092 7.75 -37.04 6.66
N ARG A 1093 8.14 -37.99 5.81
CA ARG A 1093 9.40 -37.95 5.05
C ARG A 1093 9.42 -36.79 4.07
N LEU A 1094 8.32 -36.53 3.37
CA LEU A 1094 8.16 -35.40 2.46
C LEU A 1094 8.41 -34.06 3.20
N TRP A 1095 7.92 -33.94 4.43
CA TRP A 1095 8.21 -32.78 5.29
C TRP A 1095 9.72 -32.63 5.54
N VAL A 1096 10.36 -33.70 6.03
CA VAL A 1096 11.80 -33.72 6.37
C VAL A 1096 12.66 -33.38 5.15
N GLU A 1097 12.41 -34.04 4.01
CA GLU A 1097 13.24 -33.94 2.81
C GLU A 1097 13.00 -32.66 1.99
N LYS A 1098 11.74 -32.20 1.86
CA LYS A 1098 11.36 -31.24 0.81
C LYS A 1098 10.80 -29.90 1.29
N VAL A 1099 10.29 -29.78 2.52
CA VAL A 1099 9.77 -28.48 3.01
C VAL A 1099 10.90 -27.45 3.07
N ASP A 1100 10.68 -26.28 2.49
CA ASP A 1100 11.60 -25.13 2.59
C ASP A 1100 10.86 -23.95 3.25
N PHE A 1101 11.46 -23.41 4.30
CA PHE A 1101 10.99 -22.20 4.98
C PHE A 1101 10.97 -20.96 4.08
N ARG A 1102 11.72 -20.97 2.97
CA ARG A 1102 11.79 -19.91 1.96
C ARG A 1102 10.91 -20.17 0.72
N SER A 1103 10.18 -21.28 0.69
CA SER A 1103 9.39 -21.73 -0.47
C SER A 1103 8.37 -20.64 -0.90
N PRO A 1104 8.26 -20.33 -2.21
CA PRO A 1104 7.24 -19.41 -2.72
C PRO A 1104 5.81 -19.91 -2.46
N TRP A 1105 4.83 -19.02 -2.68
CA TRP A 1105 3.40 -19.35 -2.57
C TRP A 1105 2.70 -19.19 -3.92
N CYS A 1106 1.84 -20.14 -4.26
CA CYS A 1106 0.99 -20.15 -5.47
C CYS A 1106 -0.50 -20.17 -5.08
N ASP A 1107 -1.38 -19.86 -6.03
CA ASP A 1107 -2.81 -20.03 -5.84
C ASP A 1107 -3.27 -21.47 -6.10
N ALA A 1108 -4.49 -21.79 -5.68
CA ALA A 1108 -5.12 -23.10 -5.84
C ALA A 1108 -5.31 -23.55 -7.31
N SER A 1109 -4.94 -22.74 -8.31
CA SER A 1109 -4.88 -23.14 -9.72
C SER A 1109 -3.48 -23.60 -10.18
N GLY A 1110 -2.52 -23.74 -9.24
CA GLY A 1110 -1.12 -24.03 -9.55
C GLY A 1110 -0.41 -22.87 -10.25
N LYS A 1111 -1.01 -21.68 -10.26
CA LYS A 1111 -0.48 -20.50 -10.91
C LYS A 1111 0.29 -19.70 -9.87
N ARG A 1112 1.58 -19.47 -10.12
CA ARG A 1112 2.39 -18.54 -9.32
C ARG A 1112 1.65 -17.20 -9.29
N VAL A 1113 1.28 -16.76 -8.09
CA VAL A 1113 0.62 -15.46 -7.94
C VAL A 1113 1.63 -14.36 -8.26
N ARG A 1114 1.09 -13.22 -8.69
CA ARG A 1114 1.83 -12.07 -9.27
C ARG A 1114 3.21 -11.85 -8.64
N GLU A 1115 4.16 -11.50 -9.51
CA GLU A 1115 5.61 -11.54 -9.21
C GLU A 1115 6.07 -10.77 -7.97
N PHE A 1116 5.26 -9.82 -7.52
CA PHE A 1116 5.48 -8.93 -6.38
C PHE A 1116 5.54 -9.60 -4.99
N HIS A 1117 5.25 -10.90 -4.85
CA HIS A 1117 5.14 -11.56 -3.54
C HIS A 1117 5.80 -12.95 -3.47
N LYS A 1118 6.82 -13.21 -4.28
CA LYS A 1118 7.41 -14.55 -4.46
C LYS A 1118 8.06 -15.12 -3.19
N HIS A 1119 8.58 -14.31 -2.27
CA HIS A 1119 9.12 -14.80 -1.00
C HIS A 1119 8.43 -14.11 0.18
N ARG A 1120 7.83 -14.90 1.08
CA ARG A 1120 7.34 -14.41 2.36
C ARG A 1120 8.00 -15.24 3.45
N ILE A 1121 8.76 -14.61 4.33
CA ILE A 1121 9.36 -15.26 5.51
C ILE A 1121 8.29 -15.50 6.60
N ASN A 1122 7.15 -16.08 6.20
CA ASN A 1122 6.14 -16.60 7.12
C ASN A 1122 6.48 -18.08 7.40
N ILE A 1123 7.41 -18.28 8.34
CA ILE A 1123 7.81 -19.61 8.80
C ILE A 1123 6.76 -20.22 9.74
N ALA A 1124 5.92 -19.40 10.39
CA ALA A 1124 4.83 -19.85 11.25
C ALA A 1124 3.86 -20.80 10.52
N ARG A 1125 3.61 -20.58 9.22
CA ARG A 1125 2.77 -21.45 8.38
C ARG A 1125 3.24 -22.91 8.33
N CYS A 1126 4.52 -23.19 8.57
CA CYS A 1126 5.08 -24.54 8.59
C CYS A 1126 4.76 -25.30 9.90
N PHE A 1127 4.25 -24.62 10.92
CA PHE A 1127 3.87 -25.18 12.21
C PHE A 1127 2.35 -25.07 12.50
N ILE A 1128 1.55 -24.50 11.59
CA ILE A 1128 0.09 -24.51 11.70
C ILE A 1128 -0.39 -25.96 11.79
N TRP A 1129 -1.26 -26.24 12.76
CA TRP A 1129 -1.78 -27.57 13.11
C TRP A 1129 -0.69 -28.62 13.40
N MET A 1130 0.50 -28.18 13.87
CA MET A 1130 1.55 -29.07 14.38
C MET A 1130 1.03 -29.87 15.58
N THR A 1131 1.03 -31.19 15.44
CA THR A 1131 0.70 -32.14 16.50
C THR A 1131 1.95 -32.44 17.36
N PRO A 1132 1.82 -32.84 18.64
CA PRO A 1132 2.95 -33.34 19.40
C PRO A 1132 3.61 -34.56 18.76
N GLU A 1133 2.83 -35.43 18.11
CA GLU A 1133 3.31 -36.61 17.40
C GLU A 1133 4.20 -36.26 16.19
N LEU A 1134 3.78 -35.30 15.34
CA LEU A 1134 4.62 -34.78 14.25
C LEU A 1134 5.82 -34.00 14.82
N GLY A 1135 5.62 -33.21 15.87
CA GLY A 1135 6.69 -32.46 16.53
C GLY A 1135 7.82 -33.37 17.03
N GLN A 1136 7.48 -34.50 17.67
CA GLN A 1136 8.43 -35.53 18.11
C GLN A 1136 9.16 -36.18 16.92
N TYR A 1137 8.45 -36.51 15.84
CA TYR A 1137 9.06 -37.04 14.63
C TYR A 1137 10.06 -36.03 14.01
N LEU A 1138 9.69 -34.75 13.93
CA LEU A 1138 10.58 -33.70 13.44
C LEU A 1138 11.76 -33.41 14.38
N ARG A 1139 11.61 -33.62 15.70
CA ARG A 1139 12.73 -33.57 16.66
C ARG A 1139 13.78 -34.65 16.35
N GLN A 1140 13.34 -35.83 15.92
CA GLN A 1140 14.22 -36.96 15.58
C GLN A 1140 14.87 -36.82 14.19
N HIS A 1141 14.18 -36.21 13.22
CA HIS A 1141 14.61 -36.24 11.80
C HIS A 1141 14.92 -34.89 11.16
N ALA A 1142 14.53 -33.76 11.79
CA ALA A 1142 14.64 -32.42 11.20
C ALA A 1142 14.94 -31.29 12.21
N ARG A 1143 15.40 -31.59 13.44
CA ARG A 1143 15.64 -30.58 14.49
C ARG A 1143 16.50 -29.42 13.99
N ASP A 1144 17.68 -29.69 13.45
CA ASP A 1144 18.61 -28.65 13.00
C ASP A 1144 18.07 -27.84 11.80
N LYS A 1145 17.19 -28.44 10.99
CA LYS A 1145 16.49 -27.77 9.90
C LYS A 1145 15.53 -26.73 10.47
N VAL A 1146 14.74 -27.11 11.48
CA VAL A 1146 13.84 -26.22 12.21
C VAL A 1146 14.61 -25.14 12.97
N GLU A 1147 15.70 -25.50 13.66
CA GLU A 1147 16.54 -24.57 14.40
C GLU A 1147 17.11 -23.47 13.49
N ARG A 1148 17.68 -23.84 12.33
CA ARG A 1148 18.13 -22.86 11.32
C ARG A 1148 16.99 -21.98 10.78
N GLY A 1149 15.81 -22.55 10.56
CA GLY A 1149 14.63 -21.81 10.12
C GLY A 1149 14.21 -20.74 11.13
N LEU A 1150 14.06 -21.13 12.39
CA LEU A 1150 13.69 -20.24 13.49
C LEU A 1150 14.79 -19.20 13.81
N LYS A 1151 16.07 -19.56 13.63
CA LYS A 1151 17.20 -18.65 13.90
C LYS A 1151 17.26 -17.46 12.95
N VAL A 1152 17.12 -17.66 11.63
CA VAL A 1152 17.10 -16.58 10.61
C VAL A 1152 16.14 -15.46 11.02
N LEU A 1153 14.98 -15.90 11.45
CA LEU A 1153 13.90 -15.08 11.93
C LEU A 1153 14.34 -14.40 13.26
N ASN A 1154 14.82 -15.14 14.27
CA ASN A 1154 15.19 -14.58 15.59
C ASN A 1154 16.30 -13.52 15.49
N ASP A 1155 17.20 -13.64 14.52
CA ASP A 1155 18.25 -12.67 14.28
C ASP A 1155 17.70 -11.33 13.75
N ALA A 1156 16.67 -11.37 12.88
CA ALA A 1156 16.06 -10.18 12.27
C ALA A 1156 15.09 -9.44 13.21
N ALA A 1157 14.19 -10.20 13.86
CA ALA A 1157 13.20 -9.69 14.81
C ALA A 1157 12.79 -10.82 15.76
N PRO A 1158 13.29 -10.91 17.00
CA PRO A 1158 12.86 -11.93 17.95
C PRO A 1158 11.34 -11.96 18.13
N TYR A 1159 10.74 -13.13 17.89
CA TYR A 1159 9.29 -13.38 17.85
C TYR A 1159 8.59 -13.04 19.15
N TRP A 1160 7.33 -12.66 19.05
CA TRP A 1160 6.45 -12.57 20.20
C TRP A 1160 5.18 -13.36 19.97
N PHE A 1161 4.89 -14.36 20.82
CA PHE A 1161 3.86 -15.36 20.57
C PHE A 1161 2.44 -14.84 20.82
N ASN A 1162 2.00 -13.93 19.97
CA ASN A 1162 0.78 -13.16 20.11
C ASN A 1162 0.04 -12.92 18.77
N ALA A 1163 -1.31 -12.85 18.81
CA ALA A 1163 -2.13 -12.42 17.67
C ALA A 1163 -2.36 -10.88 17.67
N ALA A 1164 -3.01 -10.35 16.64
CA ALA A 1164 -3.21 -8.90 16.45
C ALA A 1164 -1.91 -8.08 16.47
N PHE A 1165 -0.87 -8.55 15.77
CA PHE A 1165 0.16 -7.63 15.30
C PHE A 1165 -0.39 -6.75 14.17
N GLU A 1166 0.09 -5.52 14.14
CA GLU A 1166 -0.61 -4.39 13.52
C GLU A 1166 -0.03 -3.99 12.16
N GLY A 1167 1.00 -4.71 11.70
CA GLY A 1167 1.51 -4.66 10.33
C GLY A 1167 0.88 -5.73 9.45
N THR A 1168 0.48 -5.36 8.23
CA THR A 1168 -0.32 -6.19 7.31
C THR A 1168 0.50 -6.91 6.24
N MET A 1169 -0.17 -7.75 5.44
CA MET A 1169 0.39 -8.29 4.18
C MET A 1169 -0.12 -7.54 2.94
N GLY A 1170 0.73 -6.70 2.34
CA GLY A 1170 0.62 -6.07 1.01
C GLY A 1170 0.76 -4.55 1.05
N GLU A 1171 1.48 -3.84 0.17
CA GLU A 1171 2.57 -4.23 -0.75
C GLU A 1171 3.89 -3.58 -0.27
N GLY A 1172 4.88 -4.26 0.33
CA GLY A 1172 4.87 -5.48 1.14
C GLY A 1172 6.30 -6.09 1.28
N ASN A 1173 6.73 -6.73 2.36
CA ASN A 1173 6.13 -6.95 3.69
C ASN A 1173 7.22 -7.33 4.72
N LEU A 1174 6.98 -6.97 5.99
CA LEU A 1174 7.16 -7.95 7.06
C LEU A 1174 5.85 -8.18 7.80
N GLN A 1175 5.47 -9.46 7.88
CA GLN A 1175 4.89 -10.00 9.08
C GLN A 1175 5.82 -11.11 9.57
N PRO A 1176 6.61 -10.87 10.64
CA PRO A 1176 7.26 -11.90 11.41
C PRO A 1176 6.36 -12.25 12.61
N LEU A 1177 5.04 -12.02 12.55
CA LEU A 1177 4.16 -12.00 13.72
C LEU A 1177 2.81 -12.67 13.46
N TYR A 1178 2.84 -14.00 13.36
CA TYR A 1178 1.68 -14.88 13.69
C TYR A 1178 2.19 -16.13 14.39
N ASP A 1179 2.92 -15.88 15.47
CA ASP A 1179 3.95 -16.78 15.98
C ASP A 1179 3.41 -17.83 16.95
N LEU A 1180 2.10 -17.89 17.07
CA LEU A 1180 1.34 -18.81 17.91
C LEU A 1180 1.71 -20.27 17.62
N TRP A 1181 2.16 -20.55 16.40
CA TRP A 1181 2.70 -21.84 16.00
C TRP A 1181 4.24 -21.93 16.02
N LEU A 1182 4.98 -20.82 16.03
CA LEU A 1182 6.44 -20.81 16.25
C LEU A 1182 6.79 -21.26 17.68
N LEU A 1183 5.97 -20.92 18.69
CA LEU A 1183 6.09 -21.49 20.04
C LEU A 1183 6.00 -23.01 19.98
N GLN A 1184 5.04 -23.55 19.22
CA GLN A 1184 4.89 -24.99 19.03
C GLN A 1184 6.11 -25.59 18.29
N GLY A 1185 6.75 -24.86 17.37
CA GLY A 1185 8.04 -25.25 16.78
C GLY A 1185 9.17 -25.38 17.83
N LYS A 1186 9.36 -24.36 18.67
CA LYS A 1186 10.33 -24.37 19.78
C LYS A 1186 10.05 -25.49 20.80
N ALA A 1187 8.81 -25.62 21.24
CA ALA A 1187 8.44 -26.54 22.31
C ALA A 1187 8.30 -28.01 21.86
N LEU A 1188 7.73 -28.26 20.67
CA LEU A 1188 7.49 -29.63 20.18
C LEU A 1188 8.71 -30.15 19.40
N VAL A 1189 9.29 -29.34 18.50
CA VAL A 1189 10.41 -29.79 17.65
C VAL A 1189 11.77 -29.55 18.30
N LEU A 1190 12.08 -28.36 18.80
CA LEU A 1190 13.41 -28.10 19.40
C LEU A 1190 13.56 -28.72 20.80
N GLY A 1191 12.45 -28.91 21.52
CA GLY A 1191 12.43 -29.49 22.87
C GLY A 1191 12.84 -28.50 23.95
N GLU A 1192 12.51 -27.22 23.78
CA GLU A 1192 12.86 -26.17 24.74
C GLU A 1192 12.00 -26.23 26.01
N GLY A 1193 12.65 -26.09 27.17
CA GLY A 1193 12.00 -26.13 28.48
C GLY A 1193 11.18 -24.87 28.82
N ARG A 1194 10.38 -24.94 29.89
CA ARG A 1194 9.42 -23.88 30.28
C ARG A 1194 10.08 -22.52 30.44
N ALA A 1195 11.30 -22.45 30.95
CA ALA A 1195 11.99 -21.19 31.20
C ALA A 1195 12.34 -20.41 29.92
N GLU A 1196 12.54 -21.10 28.80
CA GLU A 1196 12.74 -20.48 27.49
C GLU A 1196 11.38 -20.10 26.87
N LEU A 1197 10.38 -20.99 26.96
CA LEU A 1197 9.04 -20.74 26.41
C LEU A 1197 8.29 -19.60 27.13
N ASP A 1198 8.45 -19.45 28.45
CA ASP A 1198 7.78 -18.42 29.25
C ASP A 1198 8.18 -16.99 28.86
N LYS A 1199 9.42 -16.79 28.36
CA LYS A 1199 9.92 -15.48 27.91
C LYS A 1199 8.97 -14.82 26.92
N TYR A 1200 8.41 -15.64 26.02
CA TYR A 1200 7.64 -15.21 24.86
C TYR A 1200 6.12 -15.36 25.04
N LEU A 1201 5.69 -15.97 26.14
CA LEU A 1201 4.28 -16.16 26.48
C LEU A 1201 3.73 -14.85 27.07
N ASP A 1202 2.72 -14.26 26.42
CA ASP A 1202 2.22 -12.93 26.77
C ASP A 1202 0.81 -13.00 27.41
N VAL A 1203 -0.20 -12.38 26.79
CA VAL A 1203 -1.61 -12.32 27.24
C VAL A 1203 -2.56 -12.67 26.07
N PRO A 1204 -3.83 -13.05 26.34
CA PRO A 1204 -4.80 -13.30 25.28
C PRO A 1204 -5.14 -12.02 24.52
N VAL A 1205 -5.52 -12.19 23.25
CA VAL A 1205 -5.93 -11.13 22.32
C VAL A 1205 -7.45 -10.98 22.29
N PHE A 1206 -8.16 -12.09 22.42
CA PHE A 1206 -9.61 -12.12 22.59
C PHE A 1206 -9.98 -11.99 24.07
N ALA A 1207 -11.12 -11.36 24.35
CA ALA A 1207 -11.64 -11.22 25.71
C ALA A 1207 -11.86 -12.59 26.38
N ARG A 1208 -12.29 -13.57 25.58
CA ARG A 1208 -12.56 -14.96 25.95
C ARG A 1208 -12.26 -15.89 24.78
N GLY A 1209 -11.83 -17.13 25.07
CA GLY A 1209 -11.67 -18.17 24.06
C GLY A 1209 -10.57 -17.93 23.03
N ASP A 1210 -9.45 -17.32 23.44
CA ASP A 1210 -8.23 -17.28 22.62
C ASP A 1210 -7.54 -18.66 22.66
N LEU A 1211 -7.91 -19.54 21.72
CA LEU A 1211 -7.39 -20.90 21.65
C LEU A 1211 -5.87 -20.95 21.40
N TYR A 1212 -5.30 -19.91 20.81
CA TYR A 1212 -3.86 -19.85 20.57
C TYR A 1212 -3.09 -19.49 21.83
N TYR A 1213 -3.57 -18.52 22.60
CA TYR A 1213 -3.01 -18.23 23.92
C TYR A 1213 -3.14 -19.44 24.86
N LEU A 1214 -4.28 -20.12 24.85
CA LEU A 1214 -4.50 -21.37 25.60
C LEU A 1214 -3.52 -22.47 25.17
N LEU A 1215 -3.35 -22.71 23.86
CA LEU A 1215 -2.40 -23.70 23.34
C LEU A 1215 -0.95 -23.37 23.74
N ASN A 1216 -0.59 -22.09 23.76
CA ASN A 1216 0.72 -21.62 24.21
C ASN A 1216 0.91 -21.79 25.72
N LEU A 1217 -0.09 -21.44 26.54
CA LEU A 1217 -0.09 -21.72 27.99
C LEU A 1217 0.16 -23.20 28.28
N ILE A 1218 -0.67 -24.08 27.70
CA ILE A 1218 -0.60 -25.53 27.90
C ILE A 1218 0.79 -26.05 27.48
N THR A 1219 1.27 -25.63 26.30
CA THR A 1219 2.57 -26.07 25.79
C THR A 1219 3.75 -25.53 26.62
N THR A 1220 3.63 -24.37 27.26
CA THR A 1220 4.63 -23.85 28.20
C THR A 1220 4.58 -24.57 29.57
N ILE A 1221 3.39 -24.90 30.08
CA ILE A 1221 3.21 -25.70 31.31
C ILE A 1221 3.87 -27.09 31.15
N GLU A 1222 3.73 -27.71 29.99
CA GLU A 1222 4.30 -29.03 29.68
C GLU A 1222 5.81 -28.99 29.35
N GLY A 1223 6.44 -27.81 29.24
CA GLY A 1223 7.80 -27.66 28.71
C GLY A 1223 8.89 -28.41 29.49
N ASP A 1224 8.75 -28.54 30.80
CA ASP A 1224 9.76 -29.19 31.67
C ASP A 1224 9.59 -30.74 31.76
N GLY A 1225 8.63 -31.33 31.03
CA GLY A 1225 8.28 -32.76 31.13
C GLY A 1225 8.19 -33.50 29.79
N ARG A 1226 9.03 -33.14 28.80
CA ARG A 1226 8.95 -33.55 27.38
C ARG A 1226 10.31 -33.90 26.75
#